data_AF-A0A2D6DYF8-F1
#
_entry.id   AF-A0A2D6DYF8-F1
#
_cell.length_a   1.000
_cell.length_b   1.000
_cell.length_c   1.000
_cell.angle_alpha   90.00
_cell.angle_beta   90.00
_cell.angle_gamma   90.00
#
_symmetry.space_group_name_H-M   'P 1'
#
loop_
_entity.id
_entity.type
_entity.pdbx_description
1 polymer ?
#
loop_
_entity_poly.entity_id
_entity_poly.type
_entity_poly.pdbx_seq_one_letter_code
_entity_poly.pdbx_strand_id
1 'polypeptide(L)'
;MQRKGGGQGLDYTTKDTIFPNIAGFCNFQENFRTFLKFLLPEIAMKNSTVLVLSVALSMPAVGEPRLSSWFTELSGRYARIYPDNSAMVAGASITTWSRGQGNQSQPVYAGVTEISSTATDVYIRTSNLGFHVMGPWYLENGNLFPNYPANRAEIYRFPKAPLIPASKTPTGLGVIGYMVDGIALFDSRDAFSYDTSEEVDDGPRSPAQVQGDGVWNRDAYVNEGVTFDNALAHQAGSNHHYHANAPAIRHFLGDSVDYDSETNSYAENPTGRHSPIIGWFRDGLPLYGPYGYSSPMNPDSGIRRMVSGYQRRDGSNGSVDLANITGNLASGIPTGRTSLPRWVFRNSGRNLRLSAGAYGPPASAEFPIGHYLEDYAYKGDLGFSLYNGVEDFDPDRHHDLNEYNVRYCVTPDFPDGTWAYFTNINPDGSPLFPYNIGRYYFGSPTGSSPNAVPADAVVYFRGGPRVGPVIDSVENGRPGSVTLEWSVAEGGRYVIESTPSLAVGSWVPEAFNVRPEGERLSYLSDSADKDPAPDTKFFRSRLTDLESFDTNGLEEFGFTPAVSHVFQFPISPPLPENVGVLTVGGQQAEVIAYDSSTGLMEVSFDDSDLPGGDYRARLNRSVTSLNTYSVLGANNVLLLILDDWGIDASELYNARGPGIQLANMPNLRGLLYSSGQITGTPDEGLLFTRGYAQPICSPTRATILTGRQTYQHGVGNPNPDNILPASEETFPEIISRAAPRYELASFGKWHLGSGNTGPRDRGGWPNFSGTLQGGVQDYNSWNRVKIEDGVVVDSGTSIASLLADGVYASPYATSVQIDEAVSFIETRGASPWVVWMGFNAPHDPFHNPPAELAPEGGFSTTGVSNRDLYVRMLEALDSEIGRLLAAVDRERTNVLVVGDNGTPNQVDQAPAGGLAGAKGSLNEGGIHVPFFAAGPDIRQTGVSDTLVQVADLFTTILDLTGVDTADETRSLDLHSNSLVPIFNNTDTAERLIIAEKWGLNARDGRALISDDWPQYKLVSLQDVTDPADAATYQMYLIGEAGVEIAALTTPPAEGDLHAAAYQALVAIDLALAPAEASTVTLQIDLPPTGISTNGQSANLPALVNAMNGNVVRPIAITVGGESASWDNGNITRNGATTSAARVDEEGDPDPTSVVAEFDVANSGLVSGQSYPVEVSFRGGGGASRIFTATSQFVMP
;
A
#
# COMPACT_ATOMS: atom_id res chain seq x y z
N MET A 1 -43.70 21.18 12.42
CA MET A 1 -44.87 21.66 13.20
C MET A 1 -45.94 20.55 13.25
N GLN A 2 -46.69 20.52 14.35
CA GLN A 2 -47.58 19.47 14.88
C GLN A 2 -48.60 18.80 13.93
N ARG A 3 -48.69 17.47 14.08
CA ARG A 3 -49.87 16.56 14.27
C ARG A 3 -51.25 16.89 13.65
N LYS A 4 -51.86 15.77 13.17
CA LYS A 4 -53.28 15.31 13.17
C LYS A 4 -53.78 15.10 11.73
N GLY A 5 -54.39 13.98 11.30
CA GLY A 5 -54.96 12.82 11.97
C GLY A 5 -56.38 12.57 11.42
N GLY A 6 -56.62 11.38 10.83
CA GLY A 6 -57.92 10.69 10.59
C GLY A 6 -59.03 11.44 9.83
N GLY A 7 -59.85 10.87 8.95
CA GLY A 7 -60.12 9.50 8.53
C GLY A 7 -61.51 9.44 7.83
N GLN A 8 -61.71 8.43 6.98
CA GLN A 8 -62.97 7.84 6.45
C GLN A 8 -63.88 8.68 5.53
N GLY A 9 -64.51 8.16 4.45
CA GLY A 9 -64.56 6.80 3.88
C GLY A 9 -65.57 6.70 2.71
N LEU A 10 -65.63 5.49 2.10
CA LEU A 10 -66.75 4.87 1.31
C LEU A 10 -67.01 5.45 -0.12
N ASP A 11 -67.34 4.72 -1.20
CA ASP A 11 -67.92 3.38 -1.39
C ASP A 11 -68.00 2.92 -2.89
N TYR A 12 -68.15 1.59 -3.10
CA TYR A 12 -68.82 0.78 -4.18
C TYR A 12 -68.47 0.78 -5.71
N THR A 13 -67.81 -0.33 -6.14
CA THR A 13 -68.20 -1.42 -7.11
C THR A 13 -68.68 -1.22 -8.59
N THR A 14 -67.92 -1.90 -9.49
CA THR A 14 -68.25 -2.90 -10.57
C THR A 14 -68.77 -2.56 -11.99
N LYS A 15 -67.97 -3.01 -13.01
CA LYS A 15 -68.23 -3.88 -14.22
C LYS A 15 -69.34 -3.52 -15.24
N ASP A 16 -69.30 -3.76 -16.58
CA ASP A 16 -68.62 -4.73 -17.46
C ASP A 16 -68.85 -4.39 -18.99
N THR A 17 -67.91 -4.81 -19.87
CA THR A 17 -68.05 -5.45 -21.23
C THR A 17 -68.32 -4.78 -22.63
N ILE A 18 -67.42 -5.16 -23.60
CA ILE A 18 -67.58 -5.76 -24.97
C ILE A 18 -67.35 -4.96 -26.31
N PHE A 19 -66.50 -5.55 -27.17
CA PHE A 19 -65.98 -5.35 -28.57
C PHE A 19 -66.98 -5.63 -29.75
N PRO A 20 -66.74 -5.48 -31.11
CA PRO A 20 -65.52 -5.88 -31.92
C PRO A 20 -65.16 -5.24 -33.33
N ASN A 21 -63.94 -5.58 -33.86
CA ASN A 21 -63.45 -5.89 -35.27
C ASN A 21 -63.61 -4.89 -36.48
N ILE A 22 -62.80 -4.77 -37.58
CA ILE A 22 -61.60 -5.41 -38.21
C ILE A 22 -61.04 -4.54 -39.41
N ALA A 23 -59.75 -4.72 -39.78
CA ALA A 23 -59.04 -4.62 -41.11
C ALA A 23 -58.39 -3.32 -41.68
N GLY A 24 -57.07 -3.42 -41.99
CA GLY A 24 -56.51 -3.18 -43.35
C GLY A 24 -55.40 -2.12 -43.54
N PHE A 25 -54.13 -2.55 -43.63
CA PHE A 25 -52.92 -1.74 -43.91
C PHE A 25 -52.30 -2.10 -45.29
N CYS A 26 -51.80 -1.11 -46.07
CA CYS A 26 -50.51 -1.12 -46.81
C CYS A 26 -50.25 0.12 -47.70
N ASN A 27 -48.95 0.45 -47.83
CA ASN A 27 -48.22 1.33 -48.79
C ASN A 27 -47.97 2.82 -48.47
N PHE A 28 -46.72 3.15 -48.13
CA PHE A 28 -46.16 4.51 -48.29
C PHE A 28 -44.64 4.47 -48.53
N GLN A 29 -44.19 4.55 -49.79
CA GLN A 29 -42.77 4.80 -50.10
C GLN A 29 -42.49 5.63 -51.37
N GLU A 30 -43.46 6.28 -52.02
CA GLU A 30 -43.19 6.97 -53.32
C GLU A 30 -43.27 8.50 -53.37
N ASN A 31 -43.69 9.25 -52.34
CA ASN A 31 -44.03 10.68 -52.53
C ASN A 31 -43.12 11.73 -51.85
N PHE A 32 -41.82 11.47 -51.63
CA PHE A 32 -40.94 12.46 -50.98
C PHE A 32 -40.05 13.30 -51.92
N ARG A 33 -40.06 13.06 -53.25
CA ARG A 33 -39.15 13.78 -54.19
C ARG A 33 -39.66 15.12 -54.72
N THR A 34 -40.87 15.57 -54.39
CA THR A 34 -41.48 16.74 -55.07
C THR A 34 -41.46 18.03 -54.25
N PHE A 35 -41.05 18.04 -52.97
CA PHE A 35 -41.35 19.19 -52.09
C PHE A 35 -40.23 20.23 -51.88
N LEU A 36 -38.97 19.97 -52.26
CA LEU A 36 -37.84 20.86 -51.95
C LEU A 36 -37.34 21.69 -53.15
N LYS A 37 -38.16 22.61 -53.67
CA LYS A 37 -37.72 23.52 -54.75
C LYS A 37 -38.14 24.99 -54.68
N PHE A 38 -38.64 25.49 -53.55
CA PHE A 38 -39.01 26.90 -53.46
C PHE A 38 -38.62 27.54 -52.12
N LEU A 39 -37.84 28.63 -52.23
CA LEU A 39 -37.78 29.82 -51.37
C LEU A 39 -36.59 30.01 -50.39
N LEU A 40 -35.61 30.79 -50.88
CA LEU A 40 -35.06 32.04 -50.31
C LEU A 40 -35.13 33.10 -51.45
N PRO A 41 -35.06 34.47 -51.27
CA PRO A 41 -34.23 35.23 -50.30
C PRO A 41 -34.73 36.66 -49.83
N GLU A 42 -33.88 37.39 -49.05
CA GLU A 42 -33.62 38.87 -48.96
C GLU A 42 -33.97 39.76 -47.70
N ILE A 43 -32.88 40.24 -47.04
CA ILE A 43 -32.47 41.64 -46.65
C ILE A 43 -32.83 42.34 -45.29
N ALA A 44 -31.74 42.78 -44.61
CA ALA A 44 -31.42 44.01 -43.80
C ALA A 44 -31.63 44.17 -42.27
N MET A 45 -30.58 44.74 -41.66
CA MET A 45 -30.32 45.09 -40.24
C MET A 45 -31.06 46.34 -39.70
N LYS A 46 -31.52 46.31 -38.43
CA LYS A 46 -31.08 47.19 -37.29
C LYS A 46 -31.99 47.06 -36.04
N ASN A 47 -31.35 46.73 -34.91
CA ASN A 47 -31.67 46.86 -33.48
C ASN A 47 -33.12 47.05 -32.98
N SER A 48 -33.59 46.04 -32.23
CA SER A 48 -34.04 46.07 -30.83
C SER A 48 -35.33 45.27 -30.61
N THR A 49 -35.15 44.11 -29.96
CA THR A 49 -36.05 43.38 -29.05
C THR A 49 -37.53 43.24 -29.44
N VAL A 50 -37.95 42.04 -29.86
CA VAL A 50 -39.13 41.27 -29.39
C VAL A 50 -39.24 39.95 -30.18
N LEU A 51 -39.17 38.84 -29.43
CA LEU A 51 -39.78 37.51 -29.56
C LEU A 51 -40.46 37.11 -30.89
N VAL A 52 -40.07 35.97 -31.49
CA VAL A 52 -40.93 34.78 -31.75
C VAL A 52 -40.26 33.75 -32.69
N LEU A 53 -40.25 32.49 -32.21
CA LEU A 53 -40.20 31.19 -32.91
C LEU A 53 -39.03 30.91 -33.88
N SER A 54 -37.94 30.38 -33.31
CA SER A 54 -37.28 29.21 -33.87
C SER A 54 -37.99 27.96 -33.33
N VAL A 55 -38.79 27.30 -34.17
CA VAL A 55 -39.10 25.88 -34.01
C VAL A 55 -37.78 25.14 -34.23
N ALA A 56 -36.97 25.05 -33.18
CA ALA A 56 -36.12 23.90 -33.02
C ALA A 56 -37.09 22.73 -32.85
N LEU A 57 -37.08 21.79 -33.79
CA LEU A 57 -37.41 20.42 -33.45
C LEU A 57 -36.50 20.08 -32.25
N SER A 58 -37.06 20.18 -31.06
CA SER A 58 -36.48 19.62 -29.85
C SER A 58 -36.44 18.12 -30.10
N MET A 59 -35.36 17.64 -30.69
CA MET A 59 -35.00 16.26 -30.50
C MET A 59 -34.74 16.12 -29.00
N PRO A 60 -35.48 15.27 -28.29
CA PRO A 60 -35.13 15.00 -26.91
C PRO A 60 -33.72 14.42 -26.93
N ALA A 61 -32.78 15.13 -26.31
CA ALA A 61 -31.49 14.57 -25.97
C ALA A 61 -31.73 13.54 -24.85
N VAL A 62 -32.06 12.32 -25.25
CA VAL A 62 -32.07 11.14 -24.37
C VAL A 62 -30.65 10.56 -24.45
N GLY A 63 -29.97 10.45 -23.31
CA GLY A 63 -28.60 9.94 -23.24
C GLY A 63 -28.48 8.57 -23.91
N GLU A 64 -27.40 8.33 -24.66
CA GLU A 64 -27.19 7.06 -25.38
C GLU A 64 -27.03 5.90 -24.38
N PRO A 65 -28.02 5.00 -24.26
CA PRO A 65 -28.04 3.96 -23.22
C PRO A 65 -26.96 2.86 -23.41
N ARG A 66 -26.20 2.90 -24.51
CA ARG A 66 -25.20 1.88 -24.85
C ARG A 66 -23.95 1.95 -23.97
N LEU A 67 -23.51 3.16 -23.64
CA LEU A 67 -22.33 3.37 -22.81
C LEU A 67 -22.63 3.21 -21.32
N SER A 68 -23.87 3.52 -20.91
CA SER A 68 -24.35 3.36 -19.53
C SER A 68 -24.88 1.96 -19.22
N SER A 69 -24.89 1.04 -20.19
CA SER A 69 -25.39 -0.32 -19.98
C SER A 69 -24.42 -1.23 -19.22
N TRP A 70 -23.18 -0.81 -19.04
CA TRP A 70 -22.14 -1.58 -18.35
C TRP A 70 -22.21 -1.37 -16.84
N PHE A 71 -21.99 -2.42 -16.06
CA PHE A 71 -22.04 -2.34 -14.61
C PHE A 71 -20.67 -1.91 -14.07
N THR A 72 -20.61 -0.67 -13.57
CA THR A 72 -19.37 -0.02 -13.12
C THR A 72 -19.38 0.36 -11.64
N GLU A 73 -20.51 0.17 -10.96
CA GLU A 73 -20.74 0.64 -9.59
C GLU A 73 -19.71 0.07 -8.61
N LEU A 74 -19.35 -1.20 -8.74
CA LEU A 74 -18.41 -1.90 -7.85
C LEU A 74 -17.01 -2.06 -8.46
N SER A 75 -16.67 -1.22 -9.44
CA SER A 75 -15.41 -1.31 -10.17
C SER A 75 -14.17 -1.05 -9.30
N GLY A 76 -14.33 -0.42 -8.13
CA GLY A 76 -13.28 -0.20 -7.14
C GLY A 76 -13.04 -1.41 -6.23
N ARG A 77 -13.70 -2.54 -6.46
CA ARG A 77 -13.66 -3.73 -5.60
C ARG A 77 -12.72 -4.82 -6.12
N TYR A 78 -12.02 -5.51 -5.22
CA TYR A 78 -11.26 -6.71 -5.59
C TYR A 78 -12.17 -7.92 -5.87
N ALA A 79 -11.80 -8.73 -6.87
CA ALA A 79 -12.43 -10.02 -7.15
C ALA A 79 -12.19 -11.00 -6.00
N ARG A 80 -13.18 -11.88 -5.74
CA ARG A 80 -13.17 -12.80 -4.60
C ARG A 80 -13.63 -14.19 -5.00
N ILE A 81 -13.08 -15.21 -4.35
CA ILE A 81 -13.56 -16.61 -4.49
C ILE A 81 -13.87 -17.25 -3.14
N TYR A 82 -14.77 -18.23 -3.16
CA TYR A 82 -14.86 -19.28 -2.14
C TYR A 82 -14.06 -20.51 -2.59
N PRO A 83 -12.93 -20.84 -1.94
CA PRO A 83 -12.09 -21.95 -2.38
C PRO A 83 -12.74 -23.34 -2.19
N ASP A 84 -13.67 -23.47 -1.25
CA ASP A 84 -14.42 -24.70 -0.99
C ASP A 84 -15.75 -24.42 -0.25
N ASN A 85 -16.54 -25.47 -0.01
CA ASN A 85 -17.83 -25.35 0.67
C ASN A 85 -17.70 -24.86 2.11
N SER A 86 -16.58 -25.17 2.78
CA SER A 86 -16.37 -24.75 4.17
C SER A 86 -16.15 -23.26 4.23
N ALA A 87 -15.37 -22.70 3.30
CA ALA A 87 -15.16 -21.27 3.19
C ALA A 87 -16.47 -20.52 2.85
N MET A 88 -17.29 -21.09 1.95
CA MET A 88 -18.61 -20.55 1.63
C MET A 88 -19.54 -20.50 2.85
N VAL A 89 -19.69 -21.62 3.57
CA VAL A 89 -20.53 -21.70 4.77
C VAL A 89 -20.05 -20.77 5.89
N ALA A 90 -18.75 -20.48 5.93
CA ALA A 90 -18.15 -19.55 6.90
C ALA A 90 -18.16 -18.08 6.45
N GLY A 91 -18.58 -17.77 5.21
CA GLY A 91 -18.49 -16.41 4.64
C GLY A 91 -17.04 -15.92 4.42
N ALA A 92 -16.06 -16.83 4.36
CA ALA A 92 -14.63 -16.53 4.34
C ALA A 92 -14.06 -16.51 2.91
N SER A 93 -14.47 -15.53 2.11
CA SER A 93 -13.93 -15.36 0.74
C SER A 93 -12.50 -14.80 0.74
N ILE A 94 -11.72 -15.09 -0.31
CA ILE A 94 -10.33 -14.63 -0.47
C ILE A 94 -10.14 -13.83 -1.76
N THR A 95 -9.19 -12.89 -1.75
CA THR A 95 -8.84 -12.02 -2.90
C THR A 95 -7.58 -12.47 -3.66
N THR A 96 -6.88 -13.47 -3.15
CA THR A 96 -5.74 -14.13 -3.80
C THR A 96 -5.90 -15.64 -3.70
N TRP A 97 -5.47 -16.36 -4.72
CA TRP A 97 -5.67 -17.82 -4.80
C TRP A 97 -4.74 -18.49 -5.81
N SER A 98 -4.52 -19.80 -5.64
CA SER A 98 -3.73 -20.60 -6.57
C SER A 98 -4.24 -22.05 -6.63
N ARG A 99 -4.63 -22.52 -7.81
CA ARG A 99 -5.00 -23.92 -8.07
C ARG A 99 -4.97 -24.27 -9.56
N GLY A 100 -4.27 -25.36 -9.88
CA GLY A 100 -4.17 -25.86 -11.26
C GLY A 100 -3.59 -24.80 -12.19
N GLN A 101 -4.32 -24.46 -13.25
CA GLN A 101 -3.94 -23.40 -14.21
C GLN A 101 -4.40 -21.98 -13.80
N GLY A 102 -5.04 -21.81 -12.65
CA GLY A 102 -5.47 -20.52 -12.12
C GLY A 102 -4.57 -20.02 -10.99
N ASN A 103 -3.89 -18.90 -11.18
CA ASN A 103 -3.04 -18.29 -10.16
C ASN A 103 -3.24 -16.77 -10.11
N GLN A 104 -3.59 -16.25 -8.94
CA GLN A 104 -3.79 -14.84 -8.66
C GLN A 104 -3.05 -14.49 -7.34
N SER A 105 -1.77 -14.12 -7.46
CA SER A 105 -0.88 -13.88 -6.32
C SER A 105 -1.03 -12.50 -5.68
N GLN A 106 -1.64 -11.56 -6.39
CA GLN A 106 -2.00 -10.22 -5.90
C GLN A 106 -3.50 -9.99 -6.12
N PRO A 107 -4.17 -9.19 -5.29
CA PRO A 107 -5.57 -8.80 -5.51
C PRO A 107 -5.75 -8.20 -6.91
N VAL A 108 -6.92 -8.42 -7.52
CA VAL A 108 -7.26 -7.89 -8.85
C VAL A 108 -8.63 -7.26 -8.80
N TYR A 109 -8.83 -6.13 -9.47
CA TYR A 109 -10.14 -5.48 -9.53
C TYR A 109 -11.13 -6.28 -10.39
N ALA A 110 -12.35 -6.40 -9.88
CA ALA A 110 -13.42 -7.13 -10.53
C ALA A 110 -14.00 -6.35 -11.72
N GLY A 111 -14.44 -7.10 -12.73
CA GLY A 111 -15.28 -6.64 -13.81
C GLY A 111 -14.67 -5.61 -14.75
N VAL A 112 -15.47 -4.61 -15.15
CA VAL A 112 -15.12 -3.60 -16.15
C VAL A 112 -14.20 -2.54 -15.56
N THR A 113 -13.01 -2.37 -16.15
CA THR A 113 -11.99 -1.39 -15.72
C THR A 113 -11.81 -0.24 -16.70
N GLU A 114 -12.37 -0.31 -17.91
CA GLU A 114 -12.44 0.82 -18.83
C GLU A 114 -13.62 0.67 -19.79
N ILE A 115 -14.31 1.77 -20.08
CA ILE A 115 -15.24 1.88 -21.21
C ILE A 115 -14.73 2.98 -22.11
N SER A 116 -14.51 2.66 -23.37
CA SER A 116 -14.09 3.62 -24.40
C SER A 116 -14.92 3.43 -25.66
N SER A 117 -14.97 4.43 -26.53
CA SER A 117 -15.74 4.32 -27.78
C SER A 117 -15.20 5.18 -28.90
N THR A 118 -15.38 4.72 -30.13
CA THR A 118 -15.19 5.49 -31.35
C THR A 118 -16.56 5.94 -31.87
N ALA A 119 -16.59 6.57 -33.05
CA ALA A 119 -17.86 6.90 -33.72
C ALA A 119 -18.72 5.64 -34.01
N THR A 120 -18.10 4.46 -34.14
CA THR A 120 -18.77 3.23 -34.61
C THR A 120 -18.81 2.11 -33.59
N ASP A 121 -17.88 2.06 -32.63
CA ASP A 121 -17.70 0.92 -31.74
C ASP A 121 -17.56 1.37 -30.28
N VAL A 122 -17.93 0.48 -29.36
CA VAL A 122 -17.67 0.55 -27.92
C VAL A 122 -16.62 -0.51 -27.59
N TYR A 123 -15.69 -0.16 -26.71
CA TYR A 123 -14.62 -1.02 -26.22
C TYR A 123 -14.73 -1.11 -24.70
N ILE A 124 -14.55 -2.32 -24.17
CA ILE A 124 -14.63 -2.62 -22.75
C ILE A 124 -13.38 -3.38 -22.36
N ARG A 125 -12.66 -2.86 -21.38
CA ARG A 125 -11.51 -3.53 -20.77
C ARG A 125 -11.95 -4.17 -19.47
N THR A 126 -11.52 -5.40 -19.22
CA THR A 126 -11.99 -6.18 -18.06
C THR A 126 -10.98 -7.25 -17.65
N SER A 127 -10.95 -7.56 -16.34
CA SER A 127 -10.19 -8.70 -15.81
C SER A 127 -10.80 -10.06 -16.17
N ASN A 128 -12.03 -10.09 -16.70
CA ASN A 128 -12.87 -11.29 -16.88
C ASN A 128 -13.22 -12.00 -15.56
N LEU A 129 -13.22 -11.28 -14.43
CA LEU A 129 -13.59 -11.79 -13.11
C LEU A 129 -14.83 -11.06 -12.58
N GLY A 130 -15.75 -11.76 -11.94
CA GLY A 130 -17.02 -11.19 -11.48
C GLY A 130 -16.95 -10.35 -10.21
N PHE A 131 -17.94 -9.46 -10.04
CA PHE A 131 -18.17 -8.70 -8.80
C PHE A 131 -18.77 -9.55 -7.67
N HIS A 132 -19.43 -10.66 -8.03
CA HIS A 132 -19.91 -11.65 -7.06
C HIS A 132 -18.76 -12.51 -6.55
N VAL A 133 -18.96 -13.16 -5.40
CA VAL A 133 -17.98 -14.13 -4.91
C VAL A 133 -18.10 -15.41 -5.73
N MET A 134 -17.05 -15.73 -6.48
CA MET A 134 -17.05 -16.86 -7.42
C MET A 134 -16.80 -18.19 -6.69
N GLY A 135 -17.38 -19.27 -7.21
CA GLY A 135 -17.28 -20.59 -6.61
C GLY A 135 -18.08 -20.75 -5.31
N PRO A 136 -17.91 -21.86 -4.58
CA PRO A 136 -17.02 -22.98 -4.88
C PRO A 136 -17.54 -23.87 -6.02
N TRP A 137 -16.64 -24.61 -6.70
CA TRP A 137 -16.97 -25.49 -7.84
C TRP A 137 -16.64 -26.95 -7.57
N TYR A 138 -17.45 -27.85 -8.14
CA TYR A 138 -17.30 -29.29 -7.96
C TYR A 138 -17.31 -30.07 -9.28
N LEU A 139 -16.77 -31.28 -9.21
CA LEU A 139 -16.91 -32.31 -10.24
C LEU A 139 -18.10 -33.23 -9.89
N GLU A 140 -18.57 -34.01 -10.86
CA GLU A 140 -19.69 -34.96 -10.67
C GLU A 140 -19.46 -35.96 -9.53
N ASN A 141 -18.20 -36.25 -9.19
CA ASN A 141 -17.82 -37.14 -8.09
C ASN A 141 -17.75 -36.44 -6.71
N GLY A 142 -18.11 -35.16 -6.62
CA GLY A 142 -18.10 -34.35 -5.39
C GLY A 142 -16.73 -33.77 -5.01
N ASN A 143 -15.68 -33.98 -5.81
CA ASN A 143 -14.38 -33.38 -5.57
C ASN A 143 -14.33 -31.93 -6.07
N LEU A 144 -13.47 -31.11 -5.46
CA LEU A 144 -13.28 -29.72 -5.91
C LEU A 144 -12.77 -29.67 -7.35
N PHE A 145 -13.23 -28.66 -8.07
CA PHE A 145 -12.81 -28.41 -9.44
C PHE A 145 -11.30 -28.08 -9.52
N PRO A 146 -10.57 -28.60 -10.53
CA PRO A 146 -9.11 -28.59 -10.54
C PRO A 146 -8.45 -27.24 -10.88
N ASN A 147 -9.19 -26.24 -11.37
CA ASN A 147 -8.65 -24.95 -11.78
C ASN A 147 -9.48 -23.79 -11.21
N TYR A 148 -8.83 -22.67 -10.90
CA TYR A 148 -9.47 -21.40 -10.58
C TYR A 148 -9.35 -20.39 -11.72
N PRO A 149 -10.22 -19.37 -11.78
CA PRO A 149 -10.06 -18.29 -12.76
C PRO A 149 -8.86 -17.40 -12.40
N ALA A 150 -8.34 -16.60 -13.33
CA ALA A 150 -7.29 -15.62 -13.09
C ALA A 150 -7.46 -14.41 -14.02
N ASN A 151 -6.82 -13.28 -13.70
CA ASN A 151 -6.92 -12.07 -14.51
C ASN A 151 -6.53 -12.31 -15.98
N ARG A 152 -7.47 -12.09 -16.90
CA ARG A 152 -7.28 -12.31 -18.34
C ARG A 152 -6.93 -11.05 -19.13
N ALA A 153 -7.05 -9.87 -18.54
CA ALA A 153 -6.75 -8.60 -19.21
C ALA A 153 -7.45 -8.43 -20.58
N GLU A 154 -8.71 -8.83 -20.69
CA GLU A 154 -9.44 -8.89 -21.95
C GLU A 154 -9.94 -7.51 -22.39
N ILE A 155 -10.01 -7.30 -23.72
CA ILE A 155 -10.67 -6.15 -24.33
C ILE A 155 -11.74 -6.65 -25.27
N TYR A 156 -12.96 -6.19 -25.08
CA TYR A 156 -14.12 -6.53 -25.89
C TYR A 156 -14.58 -5.34 -26.72
N ARG A 157 -14.85 -5.57 -28.00
CA ARG A 157 -15.36 -4.58 -28.94
C ARG A 157 -16.77 -4.94 -29.39
N PHE A 158 -17.66 -3.95 -29.34
CA PHE A 158 -19.06 -4.05 -29.69
C PHE A 158 -19.48 -2.94 -30.69
N PRO A 159 -20.24 -3.25 -31.76
CA PRO A 159 -20.67 -2.24 -32.73
C PRO A 159 -21.88 -1.44 -32.22
N LYS A 160 -21.84 -0.10 -32.32
CA LYS A 160 -22.96 0.74 -31.91
C LYS A 160 -24.22 0.49 -32.74
N ALA A 161 -24.10 0.33 -34.06
CA ALA A 161 -25.26 0.17 -34.95
C ALA A 161 -25.38 -1.29 -35.44
N PRO A 162 -26.29 -2.11 -34.90
CA PRO A 162 -26.51 -3.47 -35.37
C PRO A 162 -27.12 -3.49 -36.78
N LEU A 163 -26.67 -4.44 -37.60
CA LEU A 163 -27.22 -4.71 -38.94
C LEU A 163 -27.94 -6.06 -38.92
N ILE A 164 -29.15 -6.13 -39.48
CA ILE A 164 -29.93 -7.37 -39.57
C ILE A 164 -29.78 -7.97 -40.98
N PRO A 165 -28.93 -8.99 -41.19
CA PRO A 165 -28.73 -9.61 -42.50
C PRO A 165 -29.88 -10.55 -42.86
N ALA A 166 -30.06 -10.81 -44.17
CA ALA A 166 -31.02 -11.80 -44.65
C ALA A 166 -30.60 -13.24 -44.31
N SER A 167 -29.30 -13.54 -44.36
CA SER A 167 -28.70 -14.82 -43.97
C SER A 167 -28.03 -14.68 -42.60
N LYS A 168 -28.24 -15.66 -41.72
CA LYS A 168 -27.74 -15.62 -40.35
C LYS A 168 -26.39 -16.32 -40.22
N THR A 169 -25.57 -15.87 -39.27
CA THR A 169 -24.21 -16.41 -39.05
C THR A 169 -24.23 -17.36 -37.84
N PRO A 170 -23.66 -18.58 -37.92
CA PRO A 170 -23.61 -19.49 -36.79
C PRO A 170 -22.71 -18.98 -35.66
N THR A 171 -23.04 -19.33 -34.42
CA THR A 171 -22.22 -19.05 -33.24
C THR A 171 -20.97 -19.95 -33.18
N GLY A 172 -19.88 -19.43 -32.62
CA GLY A 172 -18.64 -20.17 -32.35
C GLY A 172 -18.62 -20.86 -30.97
N LEU A 173 -17.54 -21.59 -30.68
CA LEU A 173 -17.29 -22.24 -29.38
C LEU A 173 -16.57 -21.34 -28.37
N GLY A 174 -16.04 -20.20 -28.82
CA GLY A 174 -15.44 -19.20 -27.94
C GLY A 174 -16.45 -18.13 -27.55
N VAL A 175 -15.93 -16.98 -27.12
CA VAL A 175 -16.74 -15.82 -26.71
C VAL A 175 -17.67 -15.38 -27.84
N ILE A 176 -18.98 -15.40 -27.62
CA ILE A 176 -20.01 -14.98 -28.57
C ILE A 176 -20.66 -13.64 -28.24
N GLY A 177 -20.45 -13.17 -27.01
CA GLY A 177 -20.95 -11.93 -26.46
C GLY A 177 -20.28 -11.64 -25.11
N TYR A 178 -20.73 -10.60 -24.44
CA TYR A 178 -20.13 -10.10 -23.22
C TYR A 178 -21.25 -9.70 -22.26
N MET A 179 -21.17 -10.15 -21.01
CA MET A 179 -22.05 -9.67 -19.95
C MET A 179 -21.60 -8.27 -19.50
N VAL A 180 -22.54 -7.50 -18.96
CA VAL A 180 -22.29 -6.09 -18.59
C VAL A 180 -21.35 -5.94 -17.39
N ASP A 181 -21.08 -7.01 -16.65
CA ASP A 181 -20.06 -7.09 -15.61
C ASP A 181 -18.65 -7.36 -16.15
N GLY A 182 -18.47 -7.54 -17.47
CA GLY A 182 -17.16 -7.83 -18.07
C GLY A 182 -16.84 -9.32 -18.18
N ILE A 183 -17.76 -10.22 -17.85
CA ILE A 183 -17.56 -11.67 -18.05
C ILE A 183 -17.96 -12.08 -19.48
N ALA A 184 -17.20 -13.01 -20.06
CA ALA A 184 -17.48 -13.54 -21.39
C ALA A 184 -18.78 -14.38 -21.42
N LEU A 185 -19.51 -14.29 -22.54
CA LEU A 185 -20.68 -15.11 -22.82
C LEU A 185 -20.35 -16.14 -23.91
N PHE A 186 -20.64 -17.40 -23.64
CA PHE A 186 -20.48 -18.54 -24.54
C PHE A 186 -21.85 -19.01 -25.02
N ASP A 187 -21.88 -19.76 -26.12
CA ASP A 187 -23.13 -20.30 -26.63
C ASP A 187 -23.60 -21.51 -25.83
N SER A 188 -24.77 -22.07 -26.16
CA SER A 188 -25.38 -23.14 -25.37
C SER A 188 -24.64 -24.49 -25.45
N ARG A 189 -23.44 -24.59 -26.04
CA ARG A 189 -22.65 -25.83 -26.14
C ARG A 189 -21.47 -25.87 -25.17
N ASP A 190 -21.09 -27.07 -24.77
CA ASP A 190 -19.88 -27.41 -23.99
C ASP A 190 -18.65 -27.76 -24.86
N ALA A 191 -18.70 -27.47 -26.16
CA ALA A 191 -17.72 -27.85 -27.20
C ALA A 191 -17.67 -29.33 -27.62
N PHE A 192 -18.43 -30.22 -27.00
CA PHE A 192 -18.44 -31.64 -27.33
C PHE A 192 -19.68 -32.05 -28.13
N SER A 193 -19.57 -33.17 -28.85
CA SER A 193 -20.68 -33.77 -29.59
C SER A 193 -20.58 -35.29 -29.54
N TYR A 194 -21.69 -35.96 -29.83
CA TYR A 194 -21.72 -37.42 -29.91
C TYR A 194 -20.86 -37.93 -31.07
N ASP A 195 -20.17 -39.06 -30.88
CA ASP A 195 -19.54 -39.80 -31.96
C ASP A 195 -20.40 -41.03 -32.29
N THR A 196 -21.08 -41.00 -33.43
CA THR A 196 -21.94 -42.12 -33.86
C THR A 196 -21.16 -43.42 -34.11
N SER A 197 -19.87 -43.35 -34.43
CA SER A 197 -19.06 -44.54 -34.76
C SER A 197 -18.55 -45.27 -33.52
N GLU A 198 -18.23 -44.52 -32.46
CA GLU A 198 -17.79 -45.04 -31.16
C GLU A 198 -18.94 -45.17 -30.15
N GLU A 199 -20.10 -44.61 -30.48
CA GLU A 199 -21.35 -44.63 -29.70
C GLU A 199 -21.24 -43.99 -28.31
N VAL A 200 -20.39 -42.98 -28.16
CA VAL A 200 -20.12 -42.25 -26.89
C VAL A 200 -20.10 -40.74 -27.11
N ASP A 201 -20.31 -39.97 -26.04
CA ASP A 201 -20.03 -38.53 -26.06
C ASP A 201 -18.52 -38.26 -26.07
N ASP A 202 -18.11 -37.25 -26.84
CA ASP A 202 -16.76 -36.69 -26.76
C ASP A 202 -16.52 -36.00 -25.39
N GLY A 203 -15.27 -35.98 -24.94
CA GLY A 203 -14.88 -35.43 -23.64
C GLY A 203 -13.37 -35.38 -23.37
N PRO A 204 -12.95 -34.87 -22.20
CA PRO A 204 -11.55 -34.77 -21.83
C PRO A 204 -10.98 -36.01 -21.11
N ARG A 205 -11.76 -37.10 -20.90
CA ARG A 205 -11.36 -38.27 -20.11
C ARG A 205 -11.67 -39.59 -20.82
N SER A 206 -10.72 -40.53 -20.72
CA SER A 206 -10.86 -41.91 -21.19
C SER A 206 -12.15 -42.58 -20.68
N PRO A 207 -12.89 -43.34 -21.51
CA PRO A 207 -12.49 -43.79 -22.84
C PRO A 207 -12.56 -42.71 -23.93
N ALA A 208 -13.27 -41.61 -23.72
CA ALA A 208 -13.47 -40.56 -24.72
C ALA A 208 -12.40 -39.46 -24.61
N GLN A 209 -11.30 -39.65 -25.34
CA GLN A 209 -10.73 -38.62 -26.22
C GLN A 209 -11.09 -39.04 -27.65
N VAL A 210 -12.38 -39.08 -27.98
CA VAL A 210 -12.86 -39.37 -29.35
C VAL A 210 -13.02 -38.04 -30.10
N GLN A 211 -13.40 -38.07 -31.38
CA GLN A 211 -13.68 -36.85 -32.13
C GLN A 211 -15.15 -36.86 -32.51
N GLY A 212 -15.98 -36.12 -31.76
CA GLY A 212 -17.41 -36.05 -32.03
C GLY A 212 -17.73 -35.67 -33.49
N ASP A 213 -18.84 -36.19 -34.03
CA ASP A 213 -19.20 -36.04 -35.44
C ASP A 213 -19.87 -34.69 -35.78
N GLY A 214 -20.16 -33.88 -34.75
CA GLY A 214 -20.79 -32.56 -34.88
C GLY A 214 -22.25 -32.60 -35.34
N VAL A 215 -22.93 -33.75 -35.26
CA VAL A 215 -24.36 -33.90 -35.60
C VAL A 215 -25.24 -33.63 -34.38
N TRP A 216 -24.91 -34.23 -33.24
CA TRP A 216 -25.63 -34.08 -31.97
C TRP A 216 -24.74 -33.34 -30.98
N ASN A 217 -24.95 -32.04 -30.84
CA ASN A 217 -24.10 -31.13 -30.07
C ASN A 217 -24.60 -31.07 -28.63
N ARG A 218 -23.73 -31.32 -27.66
CA ARG A 218 -24.09 -31.36 -26.24
C ARG A 218 -24.48 -29.97 -25.75
N ASP A 219 -25.50 -29.93 -24.89
CA ASP A 219 -26.00 -28.73 -24.25
C ASP A 219 -25.22 -28.45 -22.95
N ALA A 220 -24.59 -27.27 -22.85
CA ALA A 220 -23.70 -26.92 -21.75
C ALA A 220 -24.34 -27.00 -20.37
N TYR A 221 -25.58 -26.52 -20.19
CA TYR A 221 -26.18 -26.50 -18.85
C TYR A 221 -26.49 -27.93 -18.36
N VAL A 222 -26.92 -28.80 -19.27
CA VAL A 222 -27.21 -30.20 -18.95
C VAL A 222 -25.93 -30.99 -18.69
N ASN A 223 -24.85 -30.66 -19.39
CA ASN A 223 -23.63 -31.46 -19.45
C ASN A 223 -22.50 -30.99 -18.53
N GLU A 224 -22.48 -29.70 -18.18
CA GLU A 224 -21.43 -29.07 -17.37
C GLU A 224 -21.97 -28.47 -16.08
N GLY A 225 -23.28 -28.49 -15.84
CA GLY A 225 -23.94 -27.75 -14.76
C GLY A 225 -23.39 -28.04 -13.35
N VAL A 226 -22.80 -29.21 -13.10
CA VAL A 226 -22.17 -29.54 -11.81
C VAL A 226 -20.94 -28.68 -11.50
N THR A 227 -20.33 -28.13 -12.56
CA THR A 227 -19.09 -27.35 -12.53
C THR A 227 -19.35 -25.85 -12.58
N PHE A 228 -20.62 -25.43 -12.58
CA PHE A 228 -21.00 -24.02 -12.52
C PHE A 228 -20.96 -23.54 -11.07
N ASP A 229 -20.61 -22.27 -10.85
CA ASP A 229 -20.86 -21.65 -9.54
C ASP A 229 -22.33 -21.32 -9.35
N ASN A 230 -22.68 -20.80 -8.18
CA ASN A 230 -24.04 -20.38 -7.86
C ASN A 230 -24.52 -19.21 -8.74
N ALA A 231 -23.61 -18.48 -9.38
CA ALA A 231 -23.94 -17.44 -10.36
C ALA A 231 -24.12 -18.01 -11.79
N LEU A 232 -24.01 -19.34 -11.96
CA LEU A 232 -24.11 -20.06 -13.23
C LEU A 232 -23.00 -19.73 -14.24
N ALA A 233 -21.85 -19.26 -13.75
CA ALA A 233 -20.63 -19.17 -14.53
C ALA A 233 -19.82 -20.47 -14.44
N HIS A 234 -19.09 -20.75 -15.52
CA HIS A 234 -18.22 -21.90 -15.71
C HIS A 234 -16.77 -21.45 -15.88
N GLN A 235 -15.83 -22.35 -15.64
CA GLN A 235 -14.39 -22.10 -15.70
C GLN A 235 -13.65 -23.15 -16.51
N ALA A 236 -12.84 -22.67 -17.45
CA ALA A 236 -11.97 -23.50 -18.29
C ALA A 236 -10.53 -22.96 -18.22
N GLY A 237 -9.70 -23.63 -17.41
CA GLY A 237 -8.36 -23.12 -17.08
C GLY A 237 -8.47 -21.81 -16.29
N SER A 238 -7.84 -20.74 -16.79
CA SER A 238 -7.92 -19.40 -16.19
C SER A 238 -9.16 -18.58 -16.60
N ASN A 239 -10.00 -19.07 -17.52
CA ASN A 239 -11.13 -18.34 -18.08
C ASN A 239 -12.40 -18.51 -17.22
N HIS A 240 -13.16 -17.44 -17.00
CA HIS A 240 -14.47 -17.47 -16.32
C HIS A 240 -15.53 -16.93 -17.30
N HIS A 241 -16.60 -17.70 -17.53
CA HIS A 241 -17.60 -17.36 -18.56
C HIS A 241 -18.98 -17.93 -18.28
N TYR A 242 -20.02 -17.31 -18.84
CA TYR A 242 -21.40 -17.80 -18.74
C TYR A 242 -21.83 -18.54 -20.00
N HIS A 243 -22.52 -19.67 -19.84
CA HIS A 243 -23.32 -20.30 -20.91
C HIS A 243 -24.80 -19.92 -20.84
N ALA A 244 -25.30 -19.69 -19.62
CA ALA A 244 -26.71 -19.57 -19.29
C ALA A 244 -27.07 -18.21 -18.67
N ASN A 245 -28.21 -18.12 -18.00
CA ASN A 245 -28.61 -16.91 -17.29
C ASN A 245 -27.57 -16.58 -16.21
N ALA A 246 -27.27 -15.30 -16.03
CA ALA A 246 -26.36 -14.85 -14.98
C ALA A 246 -27.17 -14.20 -13.83
N PRO A 247 -27.68 -14.97 -12.86
CA PRO A 247 -28.49 -14.43 -11.77
C PRO A 247 -27.75 -13.39 -10.91
N ALA A 248 -26.43 -13.51 -10.74
CA ALA A 248 -25.65 -12.55 -9.96
C ALA A 248 -25.69 -11.14 -10.55
N ILE A 249 -25.41 -10.98 -11.85
CA ILE A 249 -25.47 -9.66 -12.50
C ILE A 249 -26.90 -9.13 -12.55
N ARG A 250 -27.89 -10.00 -12.69
CA ARG A 250 -29.31 -9.62 -12.59
C ARG A 250 -29.64 -9.03 -11.22
N HIS A 251 -29.15 -9.64 -10.15
CA HIS A 251 -29.31 -9.10 -8.79
C HIS A 251 -28.65 -7.73 -8.63
N PHE A 252 -27.40 -7.57 -9.08
CA PHE A 252 -26.69 -6.27 -9.00
C PHE A 252 -27.38 -5.16 -9.81
N LEU A 253 -28.03 -5.50 -10.92
CA LEU A 253 -28.81 -4.54 -11.72
C LEU A 253 -30.24 -4.31 -11.19
N GLY A 254 -30.60 -4.89 -10.05
CA GLY A 254 -31.93 -4.76 -9.43
C GLY A 254 -33.06 -5.44 -10.21
N ASP A 255 -32.75 -6.49 -10.97
CA ASP A 255 -33.74 -7.35 -11.63
C ASP A 255 -34.46 -8.27 -10.61
N SER A 256 -35.33 -9.14 -11.11
CA SER A 256 -36.16 -10.07 -10.33
C SER A 256 -35.40 -11.27 -9.74
N VAL A 257 -34.32 -11.02 -8.99
CA VAL A 257 -33.48 -12.04 -8.35
C VAL A 257 -33.09 -11.59 -6.93
N ASP A 258 -33.40 -12.44 -5.94
CA ASP A 258 -32.93 -12.28 -4.56
C ASP A 258 -31.58 -12.99 -4.39
N TYR A 259 -30.72 -12.43 -3.53
CA TYR A 259 -29.43 -13.01 -3.15
C TYR A 259 -29.42 -13.33 -1.65
N ASP A 260 -28.98 -14.54 -1.32
CA ASP A 260 -28.70 -14.96 0.04
C ASP A 260 -27.19 -15.06 0.25
N SER A 261 -26.65 -14.14 1.06
CA SER A 261 -25.22 -14.06 1.36
C SER A 261 -24.69 -15.21 2.21
N GLU A 262 -25.53 -15.89 2.99
CA GLU A 262 -25.09 -17.02 3.83
C GLU A 262 -24.83 -18.28 2.99
N THR A 263 -25.66 -18.48 1.97
CA THR A 263 -25.58 -19.66 1.09
C THR A 263 -24.92 -19.36 -0.25
N ASN A 264 -24.54 -18.10 -0.50
CA ASN A 264 -24.08 -17.57 -1.78
C ASN A 264 -25.04 -17.95 -2.93
N SER A 265 -26.35 -17.96 -2.71
CA SER A 265 -27.32 -18.49 -3.65
C SER A 265 -28.27 -17.42 -4.19
N TYR A 266 -28.83 -17.68 -5.36
CA TYR A 266 -29.73 -16.77 -6.05
C TYR A 266 -31.07 -17.43 -6.33
N ALA A 267 -32.16 -16.72 -6.05
CA ALA A 267 -33.51 -17.22 -6.25
C ALA A 267 -34.34 -16.24 -7.07
N GLU A 268 -35.14 -16.77 -8.00
CA GLU A 268 -36.01 -15.95 -8.83
C GLU A 268 -37.13 -15.31 -7.99
N ASN A 269 -37.25 -13.98 -8.04
CA ASN A 269 -38.28 -13.23 -7.33
C ASN A 269 -38.91 -12.17 -8.25
N PRO A 270 -40.00 -12.50 -8.97
CA PRO A 270 -40.63 -11.59 -9.93
C PRO A 270 -41.10 -10.27 -9.28
N THR A 271 -40.42 -9.16 -9.57
CA THR A 271 -40.73 -7.84 -8.99
C THR A 271 -41.80 -7.06 -9.76
N GLY A 272 -42.18 -7.54 -10.95
CA GLY A 272 -43.08 -6.85 -11.87
C GLY A 272 -42.42 -5.73 -12.69
N ARG A 273 -41.08 -5.66 -12.70
CA ARG A 273 -40.29 -4.69 -13.49
C ARG A 273 -39.71 -5.34 -14.75
N HIS A 274 -39.55 -4.55 -15.82
CA HIS A 274 -38.84 -4.99 -17.02
C HIS A 274 -37.39 -5.31 -16.66
N SER A 275 -36.85 -6.45 -17.14
CA SER A 275 -35.46 -6.78 -16.87
C SER A 275 -34.51 -5.75 -17.51
N PRO A 276 -33.35 -5.48 -16.90
CA PRO A 276 -32.32 -4.63 -17.50
C PRO A 276 -31.57 -5.35 -18.62
N ILE A 277 -30.75 -4.61 -19.37
CA ILE A 277 -29.72 -5.21 -20.24
C ILE A 277 -28.69 -5.88 -19.33
N ILE A 278 -28.45 -7.16 -19.56
CA ILE A 278 -27.48 -7.96 -18.79
C ILE A 278 -26.26 -8.34 -19.62
N GLY A 279 -26.32 -8.15 -20.95
CA GLY A 279 -25.21 -8.42 -21.84
C GLY A 279 -25.45 -7.94 -23.27
N TRP A 280 -24.44 -8.13 -24.10
CA TRP A 280 -24.44 -7.77 -25.51
C TRP A 280 -23.80 -8.87 -26.34
N PHE A 281 -24.40 -9.21 -27.47
CA PHE A 281 -23.79 -10.13 -28.41
C PHE A 281 -22.87 -9.42 -29.40
N ARG A 282 -21.95 -10.17 -30.02
CA ARG A 282 -21.04 -9.64 -31.06
C ARG A 282 -21.77 -9.01 -32.26
N ASP A 283 -23.07 -9.26 -32.41
CA ASP A 283 -23.88 -8.72 -33.50
C ASP A 283 -24.49 -7.33 -33.25
N GLY A 284 -24.23 -6.73 -32.09
CA GLY A 284 -24.69 -5.39 -31.79
C GLY A 284 -26.04 -5.33 -31.07
N LEU A 285 -26.68 -6.47 -30.78
CA LEU A 285 -28.00 -6.50 -30.16
C LEU A 285 -27.93 -6.75 -28.64
N PRO A 286 -28.80 -6.12 -27.84
CA PRO A 286 -28.82 -6.29 -26.39
C PRO A 286 -29.42 -7.64 -25.98
N LEU A 287 -28.91 -8.18 -24.88
CA LEU A 287 -29.46 -9.30 -24.14
C LEU A 287 -30.09 -8.78 -22.84
N TYR A 288 -31.38 -9.03 -22.69
CA TYR A 288 -32.15 -8.73 -21.48
C TYR A 288 -32.30 -9.96 -20.60
N GLY A 289 -32.56 -9.73 -19.30
CA GLY A 289 -33.11 -10.74 -18.41
C GLY A 289 -34.49 -11.27 -18.90
N PRO A 290 -35.12 -12.19 -18.16
CA PRO A 290 -36.25 -12.96 -18.66
C PRO A 290 -37.60 -12.22 -18.69
N TYR A 291 -37.69 -11.01 -18.15
CA TYR A 291 -38.95 -10.25 -18.08
C TYR A 291 -38.97 -9.06 -19.05
N GLY A 292 -40.09 -8.91 -19.74
CA GLY A 292 -40.30 -7.80 -20.66
C GLY A 292 -41.76 -7.36 -20.71
N TYR A 293 -42.03 -6.28 -21.45
CA TYR A 293 -43.39 -5.82 -21.68
C TYR A 293 -44.24 -6.93 -22.30
N SER A 294 -45.42 -7.15 -21.71
CA SER A 294 -46.36 -8.19 -22.13
C SER A 294 -46.85 -7.94 -23.55
N SER A 295 -46.99 -6.68 -23.97
CA SER A 295 -47.15 -6.27 -25.36
C SER A 295 -45.86 -5.59 -25.87
N PRO A 296 -45.24 -6.10 -26.96
CA PRO A 296 -43.91 -5.70 -27.40
C PRO A 296 -43.78 -4.21 -27.76
N MET A 297 -44.85 -3.56 -28.18
CA MET A 297 -44.82 -2.17 -28.64
C MET A 297 -45.53 -1.19 -27.69
N ASN A 298 -45.84 -1.62 -26.47
CA ASN A 298 -46.55 -0.81 -25.49
C ASN A 298 -45.80 -0.82 -24.14
N PRO A 299 -45.09 0.27 -23.80
CA PRO A 299 -44.34 0.36 -22.53
C PRO A 299 -45.26 0.46 -21.31
N ASP A 300 -46.55 0.79 -21.49
CA ASP A 300 -47.56 0.83 -20.43
C ASP A 300 -48.23 -0.53 -20.19
N SER A 301 -47.87 -1.56 -20.97
CA SER A 301 -48.40 -2.92 -20.76
C SER A 301 -47.78 -3.57 -19.51
N GLY A 302 -48.48 -4.55 -18.93
CA GLY A 302 -47.95 -5.29 -17.78
C GLY A 302 -46.64 -6.00 -18.11
N ILE A 303 -45.84 -6.35 -17.11
CA ILE A 303 -44.60 -7.12 -17.29
C ILE A 303 -44.89 -8.61 -17.13
N ARG A 304 -44.28 -9.44 -17.99
CA ARG A 304 -44.31 -10.90 -17.84
C ARG A 304 -43.01 -11.52 -18.29
N ARG A 305 -42.79 -12.76 -17.86
CA ARG A 305 -41.68 -13.58 -18.31
C ARG A 305 -41.85 -13.97 -19.78
N MET A 306 -40.78 -13.85 -20.56
CA MET A 306 -40.79 -14.21 -21.98
C MET A 306 -40.87 -15.73 -22.15
N VAL A 307 -41.68 -16.18 -23.09
CA VAL A 307 -41.83 -17.60 -23.43
C VAL A 307 -40.92 -17.96 -24.60
N SER A 308 -39.98 -18.89 -24.35
CA SER A 308 -39.09 -19.44 -25.37
C SER A 308 -39.86 -19.99 -26.57
N GLY A 309 -39.30 -19.73 -27.75
CA GLY A 309 -39.74 -20.32 -29.01
C GLY A 309 -39.39 -21.79 -29.16
N TYR A 310 -38.70 -22.42 -28.20
CA TYR A 310 -38.29 -23.82 -28.27
C TYR A 310 -39.04 -24.69 -27.26
N GLN A 311 -39.18 -25.97 -27.59
CA GLN A 311 -39.62 -27.02 -26.68
C GLN A 311 -38.89 -28.33 -26.98
N ARG A 312 -38.87 -29.26 -26.03
CA ARG A 312 -38.29 -30.59 -26.22
C ARG A 312 -39.11 -31.40 -27.25
N ARG A 313 -38.43 -32.29 -27.97
CA ARG A 313 -39.04 -33.28 -28.88
C ARG A 313 -39.42 -34.54 -28.09
N ASP A 314 -40.48 -34.42 -27.30
CA ASP A 314 -41.00 -35.45 -26.39
C ASP A 314 -42.41 -35.94 -26.76
N GLY A 315 -42.87 -35.61 -27.98
CA GLY A 315 -44.20 -35.96 -28.48
C GLY A 315 -45.30 -34.96 -28.10
N SER A 316 -45.03 -34.01 -27.20
CA SER A 316 -45.96 -32.94 -26.88
C SER A 316 -46.11 -31.97 -28.06
N ASN A 317 -47.29 -31.34 -28.18
CA ASN A 317 -47.59 -30.27 -29.14
C ASN A 317 -47.26 -30.62 -30.61
N GLY A 318 -47.33 -31.91 -30.98
CA GLY A 318 -47.04 -32.36 -32.35
C GLY A 318 -45.55 -32.43 -32.69
N SER A 319 -44.65 -32.31 -31.71
CA SER A 319 -43.23 -32.58 -31.87
C SER A 319 -42.97 -34.07 -32.13
N VAL A 320 -41.80 -34.39 -32.72
CA VAL A 320 -41.35 -35.78 -32.82
C VAL A 320 -41.09 -36.31 -31.42
N ASP A 321 -41.55 -37.51 -31.11
CA ASP A 321 -41.27 -38.16 -29.82
C ASP A 321 -39.97 -38.97 -29.92
N LEU A 322 -38.88 -38.45 -29.36
CA LEU A 322 -37.56 -39.09 -29.41
C LEU A 322 -37.43 -40.31 -28.49
N ALA A 323 -38.33 -40.47 -27.50
CA ALA A 323 -38.36 -41.66 -26.65
C ALA A 323 -39.04 -42.85 -27.36
N ASN A 324 -39.87 -42.58 -28.36
CA ASN A 324 -40.52 -43.61 -29.17
C ASN A 324 -39.63 -44.07 -30.33
N ILE A 325 -39.21 -45.34 -30.30
CA ILE A 325 -38.12 -45.88 -31.13
C ILE A 325 -38.46 -45.92 -32.62
N THR A 326 -37.59 -45.34 -33.47
CA THR A 326 -37.65 -45.48 -34.94
C THR A 326 -36.27 -45.41 -35.63
N GLY A 327 -35.69 -46.58 -35.93
CA GLY A 327 -34.39 -46.78 -36.59
C GLY A 327 -33.37 -47.44 -35.65
N ASN A 328 -32.23 -47.89 -36.18
CA ASN A 328 -31.15 -48.51 -35.40
C ASN A 328 -29.80 -47.85 -35.72
N LEU A 329 -28.95 -47.68 -34.71
CA LEU A 329 -27.53 -47.39 -34.87
C LEU A 329 -26.84 -48.50 -35.68
N ALA A 330 -25.61 -48.27 -36.13
CA ALA A 330 -24.83 -49.27 -36.86
C ALA A 330 -24.58 -50.55 -36.04
N SER A 331 -24.51 -50.43 -34.71
CA SER A 331 -24.45 -51.56 -33.76
C SER A 331 -25.75 -52.35 -33.61
N GLY A 332 -26.87 -51.84 -34.15
CA GLY A 332 -28.19 -52.44 -33.99
C GLY A 332 -29.00 -51.92 -32.79
N ILE A 333 -28.47 -50.98 -32.01
CA ILE A 333 -29.18 -50.36 -30.89
C ILE A 333 -30.33 -49.46 -31.43
N PRO A 334 -31.58 -49.66 -30.99
CA PRO A 334 -32.69 -48.85 -31.48
C PRO A 334 -32.67 -47.42 -30.92
N THR A 335 -32.99 -46.42 -31.74
CA THR A 335 -32.97 -45.00 -31.35
C THR A 335 -34.10 -44.20 -32.01
N GLY A 336 -34.59 -43.17 -31.32
CA GLY A 336 -35.52 -42.17 -31.88
C GLY A 336 -34.82 -40.95 -32.50
N ARG A 337 -33.52 -40.77 -32.24
CA ARG A 337 -32.68 -39.66 -32.75
C ARG A 337 -32.24 -39.91 -34.21
N THR A 338 -33.22 -40.09 -35.10
CA THR A 338 -33.00 -40.43 -36.52
C THR A 338 -33.33 -39.30 -37.49
N SER A 339 -33.76 -38.17 -36.95
CA SER A 339 -34.02 -36.95 -37.71
C SER A 339 -33.64 -35.69 -36.94
N LEU A 340 -33.25 -34.66 -37.69
CA LEU A 340 -32.97 -33.32 -37.19
C LEU A 340 -34.25 -32.46 -37.20
N PRO A 341 -34.39 -31.50 -36.27
CA PRO A 341 -35.51 -30.58 -36.26
C PRO A 341 -35.46 -29.61 -37.45
N ARG A 342 -36.62 -29.05 -37.84
CA ARG A 342 -36.78 -28.25 -39.06
C ARG A 342 -35.90 -27.00 -39.10
N TRP A 343 -35.65 -26.38 -37.96
CA TRP A 343 -34.77 -25.22 -37.84
C TRP A 343 -33.31 -25.54 -38.24
N VAL A 344 -32.83 -26.77 -38.02
CA VAL A 344 -31.47 -27.18 -38.43
C VAL A 344 -31.34 -27.17 -39.95
N PHE A 345 -32.33 -27.71 -40.66
CA PHE A 345 -32.33 -27.66 -42.13
C PHE A 345 -32.39 -26.23 -42.65
N ARG A 346 -33.26 -25.38 -42.08
CA ARG A 346 -33.36 -23.96 -42.49
C ARG A 346 -32.02 -23.23 -42.37
N ASN A 347 -31.29 -23.45 -41.28
CA ASN A 347 -30.13 -22.61 -40.96
C ASN A 347 -28.78 -23.21 -41.40
N SER A 348 -28.67 -24.54 -41.50
CA SER A 348 -27.43 -25.24 -41.89
C SER A 348 -27.49 -25.97 -43.23
N GLY A 349 -28.68 -26.11 -43.83
CA GLY A 349 -28.89 -26.91 -45.03
C GLY A 349 -28.80 -28.44 -44.82
N ARG A 350 -28.56 -28.91 -43.58
CA ARG A 350 -28.47 -30.34 -43.27
C ARG A 350 -29.83 -31.03 -43.41
N ASN A 351 -29.85 -32.18 -44.09
CA ASN A 351 -31.07 -32.95 -44.34
C ASN A 351 -31.77 -33.37 -43.03
N LEU A 352 -33.10 -33.23 -43.01
CA LEU A 352 -33.92 -33.61 -41.85
C LEU A 352 -33.84 -35.10 -41.52
N ARG A 353 -33.77 -35.96 -42.54
CA ARG A 353 -33.66 -37.40 -42.35
C ARG A 353 -32.19 -37.79 -42.38
N LEU A 354 -31.73 -38.43 -41.32
CA LEU A 354 -30.33 -38.85 -41.18
C LEU A 354 -30.12 -40.25 -41.78
N SER A 355 -28.89 -40.53 -42.19
CA SER A 355 -28.40 -41.90 -42.40
C SER A 355 -27.98 -42.53 -41.07
N ALA A 356 -27.96 -43.86 -40.99
CA ALA A 356 -27.64 -44.58 -39.74
C ALA A 356 -26.29 -44.16 -39.12
N GLY A 357 -25.27 -43.82 -39.92
CA GLY A 357 -23.97 -43.32 -39.43
C GLY A 357 -23.97 -41.87 -38.92
N ALA A 358 -25.14 -41.28 -38.69
CA ALA A 358 -25.31 -39.95 -38.07
C ALA A 358 -26.46 -39.94 -37.04
N TYR A 359 -26.96 -41.13 -36.65
CA TYR A 359 -28.02 -41.24 -35.64
C TYR A 359 -27.46 -40.95 -34.25
N GLY A 360 -28.25 -40.27 -33.43
CA GLY A 360 -27.88 -40.00 -32.04
C GLY A 360 -28.23 -41.18 -31.13
N PRO A 361 -27.75 -41.17 -29.88
CA PRO A 361 -28.00 -42.26 -28.94
C PRO A 361 -29.49 -42.35 -28.59
N PRO A 362 -29.97 -43.51 -28.10
CA PRO A 362 -31.33 -43.60 -27.57
C PRO A 362 -31.55 -42.65 -26.38
N ALA A 363 -32.78 -42.17 -26.21
CA ALA A 363 -33.15 -41.45 -25.01
C ALA A 363 -33.03 -42.39 -23.80
N SER A 364 -32.19 -42.02 -22.83
CA SER A 364 -31.89 -42.82 -21.63
C SER A 364 -31.63 -41.92 -20.42
N ALA A 365 -31.28 -42.50 -19.28
CA ALA A 365 -30.83 -41.72 -18.12
C ALA A 365 -29.46 -41.06 -18.36
N GLU A 366 -28.63 -41.66 -19.23
CA GLU A 366 -27.31 -41.14 -19.61
C GLU A 366 -27.41 -40.07 -20.71
N PHE A 367 -28.33 -40.25 -21.66
CA PHE A 367 -28.58 -39.30 -22.75
C PHE A 367 -30.04 -38.81 -22.73
N PRO A 368 -30.47 -38.07 -21.70
CA PRO A 368 -31.86 -37.62 -21.56
C PRO A 368 -32.30 -36.73 -22.73
N ILE A 369 -33.61 -36.58 -22.95
CA ILE A 369 -34.12 -35.65 -23.97
C ILE A 369 -33.80 -34.21 -23.52
N GLY A 370 -33.08 -33.48 -24.37
CA GLY A 370 -32.55 -32.15 -24.06
C GLY A 370 -31.04 -32.15 -23.77
N HIS A 371 -30.41 -33.33 -23.78
CA HIS A 371 -28.95 -33.49 -23.68
C HIS A 371 -28.21 -32.87 -24.87
N TYR A 372 -28.86 -32.86 -26.04
CA TYR A 372 -28.34 -32.23 -27.25
C TYR A 372 -29.21 -31.05 -27.69
N LEU A 373 -28.61 -30.03 -28.30
CA LEU A 373 -29.33 -28.88 -28.86
C LEU A 373 -30.36 -29.33 -29.91
N GLU A 374 -30.02 -30.33 -30.70
CA GLU A 374 -30.90 -30.89 -31.72
C GLU A 374 -32.14 -31.56 -31.12
N ASP A 375 -32.19 -31.91 -29.82
CA ASP A 375 -33.38 -32.45 -29.16
C ASP A 375 -34.53 -31.43 -29.05
N TYR A 376 -34.31 -30.16 -29.35
CA TYR A 376 -35.33 -29.11 -29.28
C TYR A 376 -35.97 -28.80 -30.65
N ALA A 377 -37.29 -28.69 -30.68
CA ALA A 377 -38.06 -28.19 -31.82
C ALA A 377 -38.42 -26.71 -31.63
N TYR A 378 -38.43 -25.95 -32.73
CA TYR A 378 -38.95 -24.59 -32.74
C TYR A 378 -40.49 -24.63 -32.81
N LYS A 379 -41.18 -24.00 -31.87
CA LYS A 379 -42.65 -23.99 -31.75
C LYS A 379 -43.35 -23.43 -32.99
N GLY A 380 -42.73 -22.48 -33.69
CA GLY A 380 -43.27 -21.96 -34.96
C GLY A 380 -43.34 -23.04 -36.06
N ASP A 381 -42.49 -24.06 -36.01
CA ASP A 381 -42.58 -25.22 -36.91
C ASP A 381 -43.71 -26.20 -36.56
N LEU A 382 -44.23 -26.09 -35.33
CA LEU A 382 -45.32 -26.91 -34.80
C LEU A 382 -46.69 -26.19 -34.91
N GLY A 383 -46.72 -25.00 -35.49
CA GLY A 383 -47.94 -24.23 -35.74
C GLY A 383 -48.30 -23.20 -34.66
N PHE A 384 -47.41 -22.95 -33.69
CA PHE A 384 -47.57 -21.87 -32.72
C PHE A 384 -47.22 -20.52 -33.38
N SER A 385 -47.89 -19.45 -32.97
CA SER A 385 -47.69 -18.10 -33.54
C SER A 385 -46.75 -17.26 -32.68
N LEU A 386 -45.89 -16.47 -33.32
CA LEU A 386 -45.09 -15.46 -32.62
C LEU A 386 -46.02 -14.33 -32.14
N TYR A 387 -46.00 -14.06 -30.83
CA TYR A 387 -46.88 -13.06 -30.23
C TYR A 387 -46.48 -11.64 -30.65
N ASN A 388 -47.44 -10.88 -31.19
CA ASN A 388 -47.22 -9.52 -31.71
C ASN A 388 -47.90 -8.41 -30.88
N GLY A 389 -48.57 -8.76 -29.77
CA GLY A 389 -49.23 -7.78 -28.90
C GLY A 389 -50.63 -7.35 -29.28
N VAL A 390 -51.24 -7.96 -30.31
CA VAL A 390 -52.56 -7.56 -30.85
C VAL A 390 -53.72 -8.35 -30.23
N GLU A 391 -53.46 -9.53 -29.66
CA GLU A 391 -54.46 -10.43 -29.06
C GLU A 391 -54.04 -10.86 -27.64
N ASP A 392 -54.88 -11.60 -26.91
CA ASP A 392 -54.51 -12.11 -25.58
C ASP A 392 -53.41 -13.17 -25.68
N PHE A 393 -52.45 -13.14 -24.76
CA PHE A 393 -51.37 -14.12 -24.74
C PHE A 393 -51.87 -15.48 -24.24
N ASP A 394 -51.96 -16.47 -25.13
CA ASP A 394 -52.19 -17.88 -24.84
C ASP A 394 -50.87 -18.68 -24.95
N PRO A 395 -50.28 -19.17 -23.84
CA PRO A 395 -49.03 -19.94 -23.87
C PRO A 395 -49.13 -21.29 -24.60
N ASP A 396 -50.36 -21.79 -24.84
CA ASP A 396 -50.61 -23.03 -25.60
C ASP A 396 -50.71 -22.77 -27.12
N ARG A 397 -50.65 -21.51 -27.56
CA ARG A 397 -50.70 -21.11 -28.97
C ARG A 397 -49.62 -20.12 -29.37
N HIS A 398 -49.04 -19.41 -28.41
CA HIS A 398 -48.12 -18.30 -28.62
C HIS A 398 -46.77 -18.52 -27.93
N HIS A 399 -45.75 -17.90 -28.52
CA HIS A 399 -44.41 -17.74 -27.95
C HIS A 399 -43.91 -16.31 -28.21
N ASP A 400 -43.00 -15.81 -27.38
CA ASP A 400 -42.53 -14.42 -27.45
C ASP A 400 -41.30 -14.25 -28.34
N LEU A 401 -40.45 -15.27 -28.38
CA LEU A 401 -39.12 -15.20 -28.96
C LEU A 401 -39.04 -16.06 -30.22
N ASN A 402 -38.45 -15.50 -31.27
CA ASN A 402 -38.29 -16.22 -32.53
C ASN A 402 -37.22 -17.34 -32.45
N GLU A 403 -36.95 -18.02 -33.56
CA GLU A 403 -35.98 -19.14 -33.59
C GLU A 403 -34.53 -18.73 -33.22
N TYR A 404 -34.21 -17.44 -33.24
CA TYR A 404 -32.90 -16.91 -32.85
C TYR A 404 -32.89 -16.41 -31.41
N ASN A 405 -34.00 -16.56 -30.69
CA ASN A 405 -34.21 -16.04 -29.34
C ASN A 405 -34.39 -14.51 -29.25
N VAL A 406 -34.94 -13.86 -30.29
CA VAL A 406 -35.18 -12.40 -30.29
C VAL A 406 -36.64 -12.02 -30.48
N ARG A 407 -36.97 -10.79 -30.03
CA ARG A 407 -38.23 -10.08 -30.29
C ARG A 407 -37.94 -8.63 -30.66
N TYR A 408 -38.71 -8.04 -31.57
CA TYR A 408 -38.71 -6.60 -31.77
C TYR A 408 -39.66 -5.97 -30.75
N CYS A 409 -39.15 -5.09 -29.89
CA CYS A 409 -39.94 -4.44 -28.87
C CYS A 409 -39.36 -3.10 -28.44
N VAL A 410 -40.22 -2.25 -27.88
CA VAL A 410 -39.78 -1.11 -27.08
C VAL A 410 -39.25 -1.62 -25.75
N THR A 411 -38.23 -0.98 -25.21
CA THR A 411 -37.64 -1.28 -23.90
C THR A 411 -37.37 0.04 -23.17
N PRO A 412 -37.06 0.03 -21.86
CA PRO A 412 -36.66 1.24 -21.15
C PRO A 412 -35.46 1.96 -21.83
N ASP A 413 -34.50 1.20 -22.34
CA ASP A 413 -33.30 1.72 -23.02
C ASP A 413 -33.56 2.12 -24.48
N PHE A 414 -34.49 1.45 -25.14
CA PHE A 414 -34.84 1.68 -26.55
C PHE A 414 -36.34 1.99 -26.67
N PRO A 415 -36.78 3.21 -26.27
CA PRO A 415 -38.19 3.58 -26.29
C PRO A 415 -38.78 3.61 -27.71
N ASP A 416 -37.93 3.80 -28.73
CA ASP A 416 -38.31 3.76 -30.15
C ASP A 416 -38.32 2.33 -30.75
N GLY A 417 -37.88 1.34 -29.96
CA GLY A 417 -37.85 -0.06 -30.33
C GLY A 417 -36.47 -0.57 -30.80
N THR A 418 -36.19 -1.83 -30.50
CA THR A 418 -35.00 -2.55 -30.95
C THR A 418 -35.30 -4.05 -31.10
N TRP A 419 -34.43 -4.77 -31.81
CA TRP A 419 -34.38 -6.23 -31.69
C TRP A 419 -33.59 -6.59 -30.43
N ALA A 420 -34.19 -7.39 -29.56
CA ALA A 420 -33.61 -7.75 -28.28
C ALA A 420 -33.62 -9.27 -28.08
N TYR A 421 -32.49 -9.80 -27.59
CA TYR A 421 -32.43 -11.15 -27.04
C TYR A 421 -32.96 -11.15 -25.60
N PHE A 422 -33.50 -12.28 -25.18
CA PHE A 422 -33.98 -12.45 -23.81
C PHE A 422 -33.45 -13.75 -23.23
N THR A 423 -33.08 -13.70 -21.96
CA THR A 423 -32.75 -14.89 -21.20
C THR A 423 -33.99 -15.75 -21.00
N ASN A 424 -33.88 -17.07 -21.16
CA ASN A 424 -35.00 -17.98 -20.92
C ASN A 424 -34.80 -18.81 -19.66
N ILE A 425 -35.84 -18.83 -18.82
CA ILE A 425 -35.84 -19.59 -17.56
C ILE A 425 -37.18 -20.30 -17.33
N ASN A 426 -37.17 -21.32 -16.48
CA ASN A 426 -38.33 -21.92 -15.83
C ASN A 426 -38.82 -21.05 -14.66
N PRO A 427 -40.04 -21.30 -14.11
CA PRO A 427 -40.60 -20.41 -13.08
C PRO A 427 -39.77 -20.35 -11.81
N ASP A 428 -38.94 -21.37 -11.57
CA ASP A 428 -38.01 -21.50 -10.47
C ASP A 428 -36.64 -20.82 -10.73
N GLY A 429 -36.45 -20.19 -11.89
CA GLY A 429 -35.19 -19.55 -12.26
C GLY A 429 -34.20 -20.44 -13.02
N SER A 430 -34.48 -21.76 -13.15
CA SER A 430 -33.57 -22.66 -13.85
C SER A 430 -33.49 -22.34 -15.36
N PRO A 431 -32.29 -22.38 -15.97
CA PRO A 431 -32.10 -22.12 -17.40
C PRO A 431 -33.01 -22.97 -18.32
N LEU A 432 -33.60 -22.33 -19.32
CA LEU A 432 -34.40 -22.97 -20.35
C LEU A 432 -33.79 -22.72 -21.74
N PHE A 433 -33.68 -23.76 -22.56
CA PHE A 433 -33.09 -23.62 -23.90
C PHE A 433 -33.97 -22.76 -24.85
N PRO A 434 -33.37 -21.90 -25.68
CA PRO A 434 -31.97 -21.46 -25.63
C PRO A 434 -31.76 -20.45 -24.50
N TYR A 435 -30.65 -20.56 -23.77
CA TYR A 435 -30.47 -19.80 -22.53
C TYR A 435 -30.39 -18.29 -22.76
N ASN A 436 -29.57 -17.89 -23.73
CA ASN A 436 -29.31 -16.49 -24.06
C ASN A 436 -29.48 -16.22 -25.57
N ILE A 437 -29.00 -17.16 -26.40
CA ILE A 437 -29.08 -17.09 -27.87
C ILE A 437 -29.31 -18.48 -28.46
N GLY A 438 -30.00 -18.54 -29.60
CA GLY A 438 -30.03 -19.74 -30.43
C GLY A 438 -28.68 -20.08 -31.08
N ARG A 439 -28.71 -20.97 -32.08
CA ARG A 439 -27.52 -21.46 -32.80
C ARG A 439 -26.85 -20.42 -33.72
N TYR A 440 -27.52 -19.31 -33.99
CA TYR A 440 -27.12 -18.30 -34.98
C TYR A 440 -27.40 -16.90 -34.45
N TYR A 441 -26.50 -15.97 -34.78
CA TYR A 441 -26.74 -14.55 -34.59
C TYR A 441 -27.89 -14.07 -35.47
N PHE A 442 -28.80 -13.32 -34.88
CA PHE A 442 -29.85 -12.63 -35.61
C PHE A 442 -29.31 -11.42 -36.39
N GLY A 443 -28.37 -10.67 -35.80
CA GLY A 443 -27.64 -9.58 -36.45
C GLY A 443 -26.35 -10.05 -37.15
N SER A 444 -25.58 -9.10 -37.66
CA SER A 444 -24.24 -9.34 -38.23
C SER A 444 -23.19 -9.26 -37.12
N PRO A 445 -22.49 -10.36 -36.76
CA PRO A 445 -21.53 -10.42 -35.65
C PRO A 445 -20.20 -9.74 -35.97
N THR A 446 -20.20 -8.41 -36.11
CA THR A 446 -19.00 -7.65 -36.45
C THR A 446 -18.10 -7.37 -35.25
N GLY A 447 -18.59 -7.51 -34.01
CA GLY A 447 -17.83 -7.35 -32.77
C GLY A 447 -16.68 -8.35 -32.62
N SER A 448 -15.68 -8.01 -31.80
CA SER A 448 -14.42 -8.77 -31.67
C SER A 448 -13.79 -8.62 -30.28
N SER A 449 -12.68 -9.33 -30.03
CA SER A 449 -11.83 -9.12 -28.84
C SER A 449 -10.44 -8.65 -29.31
N PRO A 450 -10.23 -7.34 -29.54
CA PRO A 450 -8.93 -6.83 -29.98
C PRO A 450 -7.89 -6.88 -28.86
N ASN A 451 -6.60 -6.81 -29.21
CA ASN A 451 -5.52 -6.77 -28.20
C ASN A 451 -5.24 -5.36 -27.65
N ALA A 452 -5.85 -4.32 -28.22
CA ALA A 452 -5.66 -2.93 -27.81
C ALA A 452 -6.88 -2.08 -28.17
N VAL A 453 -7.07 -0.99 -27.44
CA VAL A 453 -8.05 0.06 -27.76
C VAL A 453 -7.45 1.00 -28.83
N PRO A 454 -8.20 1.42 -29.87
CA PRO A 454 -7.71 2.39 -30.85
C PRO A 454 -7.29 3.72 -30.23
N ALA A 455 -6.21 4.33 -30.73
CA ALA A 455 -5.69 5.59 -30.20
C ALA A 455 -6.65 6.79 -30.37
N ASP A 456 -7.64 6.70 -31.26
CA ASP A 456 -8.69 7.70 -31.47
C ASP A 456 -9.96 7.42 -30.65
N ALA A 457 -10.00 6.37 -29.83
CA ALA A 457 -11.12 6.08 -28.95
C ALA A 457 -11.20 7.09 -27.81
N VAL A 458 -12.41 7.57 -27.53
CA VAL A 458 -12.70 8.43 -26.38
C VAL A 458 -12.97 7.53 -25.18
N VAL A 459 -12.24 7.73 -24.08
CA VAL A 459 -12.50 7.03 -22.81
C VAL A 459 -13.67 7.69 -22.10
N TYR A 460 -14.68 6.89 -21.74
CA TYR A 460 -15.89 7.31 -21.03
C TYR A 460 -15.85 6.98 -19.54
N PHE A 461 -15.18 5.88 -19.20
CA PHE A 461 -15.10 5.39 -17.83
C PHE A 461 -13.76 4.71 -17.59
N ARG A 462 -13.19 4.90 -16.40
CA ARG A 462 -12.03 4.18 -15.89
C ARG A 462 -12.37 3.64 -14.50
N GLY A 463 -12.25 2.34 -14.32
CA GLY A 463 -12.54 1.59 -13.11
C GLY A 463 -11.28 1.08 -12.42
N GLY A 464 -11.46 0.21 -11.43
CA GLY A 464 -10.37 -0.35 -10.64
C GLY A 464 -9.67 0.72 -9.79
N PRO A 465 -8.33 0.80 -9.87
CA PRO A 465 -7.56 1.74 -9.04
C PRO A 465 -7.71 3.20 -9.48
N ARG A 466 -8.34 3.45 -10.63
CA ARG A 466 -8.57 4.79 -11.20
C ARG A 466 -9.93 5.40 -10.81
N VAL A 467 -10.70 4.70 -9.98
CA VAL A 467 -12.00 5.20 -9.49
C VAL A 467 -11.78 6.39 -8.55
N GLY A 468 -12.30 7.55 -8.94
CA GLY A 468 -12.36 8.72 -8.08
C GLY A 468 -13.44 8.56 -7.01
N PRO A 469 -13.29 9.20 -5.83
CA PRO A 469 -14.30 9.12 -4.79
C PRO A 469 -15.66 9.70 -5.22
N VAL A 470 -16.73 8.96 -4.96
CA VAL A 470 -18.13 9.41 -5.19
C VAL A 470 -18.88 9.34 -3.87
N ILE A 471 -19.61 10.39 -3.50
CA ILE A 471 -20.42 10.36 -2.27
C ILE A 471 -21.57 9.36 -2.43
N ASP A 472 -21.65 8.40 -1.51
CA ASP A 472 -22.68 7.36 -1.43
C ASP A 472 -23.82 7.80 -0.49
N SER A 473 -23.49 8.24 0.72
CA SER A 473 -24.49 8.65 1.71
C SER A 473 -24.05 9.86 2.54
N VAL A 474 -25.06 10.59 3.05
CA VAL A 474 -24.89 11.73 3.97
C VAL A 474 -25.94 11.61 5.06
N GLU A 475 -25.51 11.28 6.28
CA GLU A 475 -26.40 11.10 7.43
C GLU A 475 -26.16 12.17 8.49
N ASN A 476 -27.24 12.82 8.93
CA ASN A 476 -27.18 13.76 10.05
C ASN A 476 -27.19 12.97 11.37
N GLY A 477 -26.09 13.00 12.10
CA GLY A 477 -25.95 12.33 13.40
C GLY A 477 -26.57 13.14 14.54
N ARG A 478 -25.80 13.34 15.61
CA ARG A 478 -26.13 14.28 16.70
C ARG A 478 -26.12 15.73 16.20
N PRO A 479 -26.76 16.69 16.90
CA PRO A 479 -26.67 18.11 16.53
C PRO A 479 -25.20 18.54 16.36
N GLY A 480 -24.83 19.01 15.16
CA GLY A 480 -23.45 19.40 14.81
C GLY A 480 -22.61 18.32 14.13
N SER A 481 -23.14 17.12 13.90
CA SER A 481 -22.39 16.04 13.23
C SER A 481 -23.04 15.56 11.93
N VAL A 482 -22.20 15.26 10.95
CA VAL A 482 -22.59 14.61 9.69
C VAL A 482 -21.65 13.43 9.41
N THR A 483 -22.23 12.28 9.09
CA THR A 483 -21.51 11.13 8.56
C THR A 483 -21.57 11.19 7.04
N LEU A 484 -20.42 11.09 6.39
CA LEU A 484 -20.24 11.06 4.96
C LEU A 484 -19.69 9.70 4.58
N GLU A 485 -20.27 9.04 3.58
CA GLU A 485 -19.73 7.81 3.03
C GLU A 485 -19.42 8.02 1.55
N TRP A 486 -18.23 7.63 1.12
CA TRP A 486 -17.84 7.62 -0.29
C TRP A 486 -17.65 6.19 -0.78
N SER A 487 -18.06 5.95 -2.02
CA SER A 487 -17.56 4.84 -2.83
C SER A 487 -16.19 5.20 -3.38
N VAL A 488 -15.19 4.35 -3.12
CA VAL A 488 -13.78 4.59 -3.44
C VAL A 488 -13.08 3.29 -3.89
N ALA A 489 -11.81 3.37 -4.30
CA ALA A 489 -11.03 2.18 -4.64
C ALA A 489 -10.59 1.43 -3.36
N GLU A 490 -10.88 0.13 -3.30
CA GLU A 490 -10.37 -0.80 -2.29
C GLU A 490 -8.83 -0.81 -2.33
N GLY A 491 -8.20 -0.79 -1.16
CA GLY A 491 -6.74 -0.68 -1.02
C GLY A 491 -6.18 0.75 -1.10
N GLY A 492 -7.02 1.78 -1.31
CA GLY A 492 -6.59 3.18 -1.33
C GLY A 492 -6.43 3.83 0.06
N ARG A 493 -5.63 4.89 0.15
CA ARG A 493 -5.61 5.83 1.29
C ARG A 493 -6.08 7.21 0.86
N TYR A 494 -6.89 7.85 1.70
CA TYR A 494 -7.59 9.09 1.33
C TYR A 494 -7.36 10.24 2.32
N VAL A 495 -7.41 11.47 1.81
CA VAL A 495 -7.57 12.70 2.58
C VAL A 495 -8.99 13.21 2.40
N ILE A 496 -9.63 13.64 3.50
CA ILE A 496 -10.93 14.33 3.50
C ILE A 496 -10.67 15.81 3.69
N GLU A 497 -11.30 16.64 2.87
CA GLU A 497 -11.19 18.10 2.92
C GLU A 497 -12.58 18.73 2.99
N SER A 498 -12.69 19.90 3.61
CA SER A 498 -13.91 20.71 3.59
C SER A 498 -13.66 22.14 3.16
N THR A 499 -14.73 22.84 2.81
CA THR A 499 -14.69 24.29 2.57
C THR A 499 -16.03 24.94 2.88
N PRO A 500 -16.07 26.18 3.39
CA PRO A 500 -17.31 26.94 3.55
C PRO A 500 -17.87 27.49 2.22
N SER A 501 -17.10 27.46 1.13
CA SER A 501 -17.50 27.96 -0.19
C SER A 501 -16.74 27.24 -1.31
N LEU A 502 -17.31 27.08 -2.50
CA LEU A 502 -16.61 26.45 -3.63
C LEU A 502 -15.62 27.40 -4.36
N ALA A 503 -14.99 28.32 -3.63
CA ALA A 503 -14.00 29.21 -4.20
C ALA A 503 -12.69 28.45 -4.50
N VAL A 504 -11.97 28.84 -5.55
CA VAL A 504 -10.71 28.18 -5.91
C VAL A 504 -9.69 28.40 -4.78
N GLY A 505 -9.14 27.30 -4.25
CA GLY A 505 -8.15 27.33 -3.16
C GLY A 505 -8.70 27.47 -1.74
N SER A 506 -10.03 27.33 -1.53
CA SER A 506 -10.63 27.44 -0.19
C SER A 506 -10.79 26.11 0.55
N TRP A 507 -10.29 25.01 0.01
CA TRP A 507 -10.35 23.68 0.61
C TRP A 507 -9.32 23.55 1.74
N VAL A 508 -9.74 22.97 2.88
CA VAL A 508 -8.90 22.68 4.04
C VAL A 508 -9.02 21.20 4.42
N PRO A 509 -7.92 20.50 4.72
CA PRO A 509 -7.99 19.12 5.19
C PRO A 509 -8.71 18.98 6.54
N GLU A 510 -9.55 17.95 6.65
CA GLU A 510 -10.29 17.55 7.85
C GLU A 510 -9.82 16.18 8.38
N ALA A 511 -9.33 15.28 7.52
CA ALA A 511 -8.75 13.98 7.91
C ALA A 511 -7.72 13.47 6.88
N PHE A 512 -6.73 12.71 7.33
CA PHE A 512 -5.66 12.14 6.50
C PHE A 512 -5.59 10.62 6.65
N ASN A 513 -5.00 9.94 5.66
CA ASN A 513 -4.74 8.50 5.67
C ASN A 513 -5.97 7.63 5.98
N VAL A 514 -7.16 8.09 5.62
CA VAL A 514 -8.41 7.37 5.85
C VAL A 514 -8.47 6.17 4.90
N ARG A 515 -8.69 4.99 5.46
CA ARG A 515 -8.74 3.72 4.71
C ARG A 515 -10.19 3.29 4.52
N PRO A 516 -10.56 2.77 3.33
CA PRO A 516 -11.88 2.21 3.13
C PRO A 516 -11.99 0.80 3.73
N GLU A 517 -13.19 0.43 4.14
CA GLU A 517 -13.58 -0.96 4.38
C GLU A 517 -14.17 -1.51 3.08
N GLY A 518 -13.41 -2.36 2.38
CA GLY A 518 -13.71 -2.72 1.01
C GLY A 518 -13.65 -1.48 0.10
N GLU A 519 -14.74 -1.17 -0.60
CA GLU A 519 -14.85 0.02 -1.46
C GLU A 519 -15.57 1.21 -0.79
N ARG A 520 -15.80 1.14 0.54
CA ARG A 520 -16.53 2.16 1.29
C ARG A 520 -15.62 2.94 2.24
N LEU A 521 -15.62 4.26 2.09
CA LEU A 521 -14.89 5.18 2.94
C LEU A 521 -15.88 6.00 3.78
N SER A 522 -15.97 5.71 5.07
CA SER A 522 -16.86 6.44 5.98
C SER A 522 -16.09 7.47 6.82
N TYR A 523 -16.63 8.68 6.96
CA TYR A 523 -16.07 9.77 7.75
C TYR A 523 -17.15 10.46 8.58
N LEU A 524 -16.89 10.65 9.87
CA LEU A 524 -17.75 11.40 10.77
C LEU A 524 -17.13 12.78 11.02
N SER A 525 -17.79 13.83 10.54
CA SER A 525 -17.47 15.21 10.89
C SER A 525 -18.14 15.54 12.22
N ASP A 526 -17.39 15.58 13.33
CA ASP A 526 -17.88 16.04 14.63
C ASP A 526 -17.45 17.49 14.90
N SER A 527 -18.42 18.40 15.02
CA SER A 527 -18.17 19.82 15.32
C SER A 527 -18.12 20.12 16.82
N ALA A 528 -18.05 19.11 17.70
CA ALA A 528 -18.25 19.29 19.14
C ALA A 528 -17.33 20.33 19.82
N ASP A 529 -16.15 20.65 19.27
CA ASP A 529 -15.16 21.53 19.92
C ASP A 529 -14.54 22.63 19.03
N LYS A 530 -15.18 23.03 17.92
CA LYS A 530 -14.69 24.17 17.11
C LYS A 530 -15.73 25.29 17.08
N ASP A 531 -15.25 26.52 17.32
CA ASP A 531 -15.87 27.86 17.24
C ASP A 531 -17.06 27.95 16.23
N PRO A 532 -18.02 28.89 16.35
CA PRO A 532 -19.23 28.91 15.51
C PRO A 532 -18.86 29.27 14.06
N ALA A 533 -18.40 28.27 13.32
CA ALA A 533 -18.11 28.31 11.90
C ALA A 533 -19.33 27.70 11.15
N PRO A 534 -19.51 28.06 9.87
CA PRO A 534 -20.80 28.33 9.24
C PRO A 534 -21.79 27.16 9.29
N ASP A 535 -23.09 27.48 9.22
CA ASP A 535 -24.22 26.53 9.22
C ASP A 535 -24.13 25.44 8.13
N THR A 536 -23.21 25.56 7.14
CA THR A 536 -23.01 24.63 6.02
C THR A 536 -21.55 24.58 5.56
N LYS A 537 -21.05 23.36 5.26
CA LYS A 537 -19.76 23.10 4.60
C LYS A 537 -19.96 22.22 3.36
N PHE A 538 -19.03 22.30 2.41
CA PHE A 538 -18.82 21.33 1.34
C PHE A 538 -17.68 20.38 1.74
N PHE A 539 -17.75 19.12 1.33
CA PHE A 539 -16.72 18.11 1.60
C PHE A 539 -16.27 17.44 0.30
N ARG A 540 -15.00 17.04 0.23
CA ARG A 540 -14.44 16.19 -0.82
C ARG A 540 -13.45 15.20 -0.23
N SER A 541 -13.17 14.14 -0.97
CA SER A 541 -12.12 13.16 -0.65
C SER A 541 -11.15 13.03 -1.82
N ARG A 542 -9.88 12.72 -1.51
CA ARG A 542 -8.80 12.60 -2.51
C ARG A 542 -7.90 11.40 -2.17
N LEU A 543 -7.64 10.55 -3.17
CA LEU A 543 -6.72 9.40 -3.07
C LEU A 543 -5.27 9.91 -2.98
N THR A 544 -4.48 9.37 -2.05
CA THR A 544 -3.08 9.75 -1.82
C THR A 544 -2.10 8.60 -1.93
N ASP A 545 -2.55 7.37 -1.68
CA ASP A 545 -1.72 6.15 -1.77
C ASP A 545 -2.57 4.94 -2.17
N LEU A 546 -1.97 3.88 -2.69
CA LEU A 546 -2.65 2.67 -3.15
C LEU A 546 -1.82 1.41 -2.87
N GLU A 547 -2.43 0.43 -2.20
CA GLU A 547 -1.81 -0.87 -1.92
C GLU A 547 -1.48 -1.67 -3.18
N SER A 548 -0.55 -2.63 -3.07
CA SER A 548 -0.14 -3.48 -4.19
C SER A 548 -1.29 -4.36 -4.72
N PHE A 549 -1.46 -4.37 -6.04
CA PHE A 549 -2.45 -5.18 -6.75
C PHE A 549 -1.91 -5.64 -8.12
N ASP A 550 -2.57 -6.60 -8.75
CA ASP A 550 -2.24 -7.10 -10.09
C ASP A 550 -2.60 -6.07 -11.16
N THR A 551 -1.57 -5.46 -11.75
CA THR A 551 -1.69 -4.42 -12.78
C THR A 551 -1.92 -4.97 -14.19
N ASN A 552 -1.98 -6.29 -14.37
CA ASN A 552 -2.15 -6.90 -15.67
C ASN A 552 -3.44 -6.42 -16.35
N GLY A 553 -3.31 -5.98 -17.60
CA GLY A 553 -4.40 -5.44 -18.40
C GLY A 553 -4.76 -3.99 -18.16
N LEU A 554 -4.15 -3.31 -17.19
CA LEU A 554 -4.46 -1.91 -16.85
C LEU A 554 -3.54 -0.87 -17.52
N GLU A 555 -2.80 -1.25 -18.56
CA GLU A 555 -1.89 -0.45 -19.43
C GLU A 555 -1.72 1.04 -19.00
N GLU A 556 -0.47 1.45 -18.74
CA GLU A 556 -0.12 2.83 -18.34
C GLU A 556 -0.70 3.27 -16.98
N PHE A 557 -1.07 2.33 -16.11
CA PHE A 557 -1.37 2.68 -14.71
C PHE A 557 -0.07 2.86 -13.93
N GLY A 558 0.45 4.08 -13.92
CA GLY A 558 1.31 4.57 -12.84
C GLY A 558 0.42 5.19 -11.78
N PHE A 559 0.48 4.67 -10.55
CA PHE A 559 -0.03 5.42 -9.42
C PHE A 559 1.06 6.40 -9.03
N THR A 560 0.81 7.69 -9.27
CA THR A 560 1.70 8.75 -8.77
C THR A 560 0.92 9.67 -7.86
N PRO A 561 1.37 9.91 -6.62
CA PRO A 561 0.71 10.83 -5.71
C PRO A 561 0.68 12.23 -6.34
N ALA A 562 -0.49 12.66 -6.78
CA ALA A 562 -0.66 13.97 -7.38
C ALA A 562 -0.87 15.03 -6.29
N VAL A 563 -0.20 16.16 -6.44
CA VAL A 563 -0.39 17.36 -5.62
C VAL A 563 -1.38 18.30 -6.29
N SER A 564 -2.15 19.04 -5.49
CA SER A 564 -3.06 20.08 -5.98
C SER A 564 -2.50 21.46 -5.64
N HIS A 565 -2.43 22.36 -6.62
CA HIS A 565 -1.99 23.74 -6.43
C HIS A 565 -2.86 24.73 -7.20
N VAL A 566 -2.96 25.96 -6.70
CA VAL A 566 -3.72 27.03 -7.37
C VAL A 566 -2.79 27.94 -8.16
N PHE A 567 -3.00 28.02 -9.47
CA PHE A 567 -2.32 28.95 -10.36
C PHE A 567 -3.21 30.13 -10.75
N GLN A 568 -2.65 31.32 -10.69
CA GLN A 568 -3.24 32.56 -11.18
C GLN A 568 -2.83 32.77 -12.64
N PHE A 569 -3.78 32.87 -13.55
CA PHE A 569 -3.53 33.22 -14.95
C PHE A 569 -3.99 34.66 -15.28
N PRO A 570 -3.44 35.30 -16.32
CA PRO A 570 -3.97 36.56 -16.82
C PRO A 570 -5.41 36.41 -17.34
N ILE A 571 -6.30 37.33 -16.95
CA ILE A 571 -7.71 37.35 -17.38
C ILE A 571 -7.87 37.91 -18.82
N SER A 572 -6.80 38.51 -19.37
CA SER A 572 -6.77 39.14 -20.70
C SER A 572 -5.53 38.72 -21.50
N PRO A 573 -5.68 38.08 -22.68
CA PRO A 573 -6.94 37.70 -23.33
C PRO A 573 -7.72 36.64 -22.52
N PRO A 574 -9.05 36.50 -22.73
CA PRO A 574 -9.85 35.52 -22.00
C PRO A 574 -9.29 34.12 -22.19
N LEU A 575 -9.22 33.36 -21.10
CA LEU A 575 -8.82 31.96 -21.15
C LEU A 575 -9.73 31.21 -22.13
N PRO A 576 -9.18 30.39 -23.05
CA PRO A 576 -9.99 29.70 -24.04
C PRO A 576 -11.02 28.81 -23.36
N GLU A 577 -12.26 28.77 -23.89
CA GLU A 577 -13.35 27.91 -23.40
C GLU A 577 -12.99 26.40 -23.41
N ASN A 578 -11.85 26.03 -24.01
CA ASN A 578 -11.26 24.70 -23.98
C ASN A 578 -9.85 24.76 -23.37
N VAL A 579 -9.73 24.34 -22.10
CA VAL A 579 -8.43 24.04 -21.47
C VAL A 579 -7.86 22.83 -22.20
N GLY A 580 -6.91 23.04 -23.11
CA GLY A 580 -6.39 21.98 -23.99
C GLY A 580 -5.32 21.12 -23.31
N VAL A 581 -4.14 21.70 -23.08
CA VAL A 581 -3.01 21.02 -22.41
C VAL A 581 -2.40 21.97 -21.39
N LEU A 582 -2.40 21.58 -20.13
CA LEU A 582 -1.75 22.29 -19.03
C LEU A 582 -0.53 21.49 -18.56
N THR A 583 0.60 22.17 -18.32
CA THR A 583 1.81 21.52 -17.81
C THR A 583 2.49 22.32 -16.70
N VAL A 584 3.07 21.66 -15.71
CA VAL A 584 3.92 22.24 -14.65
C VAL A 584 5.27 21.54 -14.69
N GLY A 585 6.38 22.26 -14.89
CA GLY A 585 7.72 21.66 -14.97
C GLY A 585 7.93 20.61 -16.07
N GLY A 586 7.04 20.54 -17.06
CA GLY A 586 7.07 19.53 -18.11
C GLY A 586 6.09 18.38 -17.87
N GLN A 587 5.57 18.23 -16.64
CA GLN A 587 4.55 17.26 -16.28
C GLN A 587 3.16 17.73 -16.70
N GLN A 588 2.31 16.81 -17.15
CA GLN A 588 0.93 17.11 -17.53
C GLN A 588 0.06 17.31 -16.28
N ALA A 589 -0.76 18.36 -16.28
CA ALA A 589 -1.62 18.73 -15.17
C ALA A 589 -3.11 18.70 -15.54
N GLU A 590 -3.94 18.23 -14.62
CA GLU A 590 -5.40 18.22 -14.70
C GLU A 590 -5.98 19.49 -14.04
N VAL A 591 -7.01 20.10 -14.62
CA VAL A 591 -7.70 21.25 -14.02
C VAL A 591 -8.85 20.77 -13.15
N ILE A 592 -8.77 21.06 -11.85
CA ILE A 592 -9.78 20.68 -10.85
C ILE A 592 -10.90 21.72 -10.78
N ALA A 593 -10.53 23.00 -10.75
CA ALA A 593 -11.47 24.11 -10.66
C ALA A 593 -10.93 25.36 -11.34
N TYR A 594 -11.82 26.22 -11.82
CA TYR A 594 -11.44 27.46 -12.50
C TYR A 594 -12.45 28.58 -12.22
N ASP A 595 -11.97 29.72 -11.74
CA ASP A 595 -12.73 30.95 -11.59
C ASP A 595 -12.40 31.92 -12.72
N SER A 596 -13.33 32.03 -13.67
CA SER A 596 -13.19 32.91 -14.84
C SER A 596 -13.18 34.40 -14.56
N SER A 597 -13.66 34.82 -13.39
CA SER A 597 -13.70 36.24 -13.01
C SER A 597 -12.38 36.73 -12.44
N THR A 598 -11.63 35.83 -11.79
CA THR A 598 -10.35 36.14 -11.14
C THR A 598 -9.15 35.57 -11.89
N GLY A 599 -9.34 34.56 -12.75
CA GLY A 599 -8.25 33.85 -13.43
C GLY A 599 -7.55 32.79 -12.57
N LEU A 600 -8.10 32.45 -11.40
CA LEU A 600 -7.57 31.40 -10.53
C LEU A 600 -7.96 30.02 -11.04
N MET A 601 -7.02 29.08 -11.04
CA MET A 601 -7.19 27.72 -11.51
C MET A 601 -6.54 26.75 -10.53
N GLU A 602 -7.31 25.85 -9.91
CA GLU A 602 -6.79 24.74 -9.11
C GLU A 602 -6.46 23.59 -10.06
N VAL A 603 -5.27 23.04 -9.95
CA VAL A 603 -4.75 22.04 -10.87
C VAL A 603 -4.04 20.93 -10.09
N SER A 604 -4.18 19.69 -10.56
CA SER A 604 -3.52 18.51 -9.99
C SER A 604 -2.44 17.99 -10.95
N PHE A 605 -1.27 17.64 -10.43
CA PHE A 605 -0.19 17.04 -11.21
C PHE A 605 0.78 16.28 -10.30
N ASP A 606 1.57 15.40 -10.89
CA ASP A 606 2.69 14.71 -10.24
C ASP A 606 3.92 15.62 -10.18
N ASP A 607 4.40 15.88 -8.96
CA ASP A 607 5.59 16.68 -8.68
C ASP A 607 6.83 15.84 -8.29
N SER A 608 6.69 14.52 -8.16
CA SER A 608 7.73 13.64 -7.59
C SER A 608 9.04 13.60 -8.41
N ASP A 609 8.92 13.76 -9.72
CA ASP A 609 10.03 13.82 -10.67
C ASP A 609 10.55 15.24 -10.94
N LEU A 610 9.90 16.27 -10.38
CA LEU A 610 10.35 17.64 -10.58
C LEU A 610 11.57 17.92 -9.69
N PRO A 611 12.69 18.40 -10.24
CA PRO A 611 13.80 18.90 -9.43
C PRO A 611 13.32 20.00 -8.47
N GLY A 612 13.98 20.16 -7.33
CA GLY A 612 13.68 21.29 -6.45
C GLY A 612 13.80 22.63 -7.17
N GLY A 613 12.78 23.47 -7.07
CA GLY A 613 12.73 24.80 -7.69
C GLY A 613 11.32 25.33 -7.93
N ASP A 614 11.24 26.52 -8.52
CA ASP A 614 9.97 27.19 -8.82
C ASP A 614 9.49 26.90 -10.24
N TYR A 615 8.26 26.43 -10.34
CA TYR A 615 7.60 26.07 -11.59
C TYR A 615 6.41 26.97 -11.85
N ARG A 616 6.26 27.42 -13.10
CA ARG A 616 5.03 28.08 -13.55
C ARG A 616 4.22 27.10 -14.39
N ALA A 617 2.91 27.11 -14.19
CA ALA A 617 2.01 26.37 -15.06
C ALA A 617 1.96 27.03 -16.44
N ARG A 618 1.97 26.20 -17.49
CA ARG A 618 1.84 26.62 -18.89
C ARG A 618 0.58 26.01 -19.48
N LEU A 619 -0.36 26.86 -19.86
CA LEU A 619 -1.59 26.49 -20.56
C LEU A 619 -1.40 26.64 -22.07
N ASN A 620 -1.80 25.62 -22.82
CA ASN A 620 -1.70 25.55 -24.29
C ASN A 620 -0.31 25.93 -24.82
N ARG A 621 0.73 25.57 -24.05
CA ARG A 621 2.16 25.85 -24.33
C ARG A 621 2.53 27.32 -24.49
N SER A 622 1.63 28.27 -24.18
CA SER A 622 1.79 29.69 -24.54
C SER A 622 1.38 30.66 -23.45
N VAL A 623 0.38 30.36 -22.63
CA VAL A 623 -0.05 31.21 -21.51
C VAL A 623 0.58 30.69 -20.22
N THR A 624 1.28 31.55 -19.49
CA THR A 624 2.01 31.16 -18.27
C THR A 624 1.33 31.75 -17.03
N SER A 625 1.28 30.99 -15.93
CA SER A 625 0.77 31.48 -14.65
C SER A 625 1.59 32.66 -14.12
N LEU A 626 0.95 33.55 -13.39
CA LEU A 626 1.51 34.72 -12.73
C LEU A 626 2.23 34.37 -11.42
N ASN A 627 1.72 33.37 -10.71
CA ASN A 627 2.36 32.76 -9.55
C ASN A 627 3.10 31.47 -9.94
N THR A 628 3.97 31.02 -9.04
CA THR A 628 4.71 29.77 -9.13
C THR A 628 4.11 28.71 -8.20
N TYR A 629 4.38 27.48 -8.54
CA TYR A 629 4.33 26.33 -7.66
C TYR A 629 5.77 25.96 -7.35
N SER A 630 6.13 25.95 -6.08
CA SER A 630 7.46 25.59 -5.65
C SER A 630 7.46 24.09 -5.37
N VAL A 631 8.24 23.34 -6.15
CA VAL A 631 8.64 22.02 -5.73
C VAL A 631 9.76 22.27 -4.75
N LEU A 632 9.47 22.07 -3.47
CA LEU A 632 10.53 21.98 -2.48
C LEU A 632 11.42 20.83 -2.97
N GLY A 633 12.66 21.14 -3.33
CA GLY A 633 13.60 20.03 -3.50
C GLY A 633 13.67 19.31 -2.16
N ALA A 634 13.98 18.01 -2.20
CA ALA A 634 14.01 17.17 -1.00
C ALA A 634 14.65 17.96 0.16
N ASN A 635 13.93 18.06 1.27
CA ASN A 635 14.35 18.94 2.36
C ASN A 635 15.66 18.42 2.94
N ASN A 636 16.53 19.36 3.33
CA ASN A 636 17.76 19.03 4.02
C ASN A 636 17.43 18.55 5.44
N VAL A 637 18.29 17.71 5.99
CA VAL A 637 18.19 17.27 7.39
C VAL A 637 19.44 17.71 8.13
N LEU A 638 19.28 18.57 9.12
CA LEU A 638 20.34 19.02 10.02
C LEU A 638 20.07 18.48 11.42
N LEU A 639 20.89 17.54 11.88
CA LEU A 639 20.83 17.02 13.23
C LEU A 639 21.88 17.72 14.11
N LEU A 640 21.43 18.48 15.10
CA LEU A 640 22.26 19.13 16.11
C LEU A 640 22.28 18.29 17.40
N ILE A 641 23.45 17.80 17.76
CA ILE A 641 23.66 16.99 18.96
C ILE A 641 24.58 17.77 19.91
N LEU A 642 24.02 18.22 21.03
CA LEU A 642 24.75 18.97 22.05
C LEU A 642 25.27 18.01 23.12
N ASP A 643 26.56 18.08 23.43
CA ASP A 643 27.22 17.19 24.39
C ASP A 643 26.95 17.67 25.81
N ASP A 644 26.44 16.81 26.70
CA ASP A 644 26.25 17.15 28.12
C ASP A 644 25.18 18.22 28.42
N TRP A 645 24.18 18.38 27.54
CA TRP A 645 23.10 19.35 27.72
C TRP A 645 21.79 18.69 28.20
N GLY A 646 21.52 18.75 29.51
CA GLY A 646 20.29 18.26 30.13
C GLY A 646 19.18 19.31 30.26
N ILE A 647 17.97 18.85 30.60
CA ILE A 647 16.77 19.70 30.75
C ILE A 647 16.93 20.81 31.80
N ASP A 648 17.76 20.60 32.82
CA ASP A 648 18.02 21.58 33.88
C ASP A 648 18.83 22.79 33.41
N ALA A 649 19.65 22.62 32.37
CA ALA A 649 20.48 23.66 31.79
C ALA A 649 19.78 24.39 30.63
N SER A 650 18.68 23.86 30.12
CA SER A 650 17.94 24.42 28.99
C SER A 650 16.89 25.43 29.44
N GLU A 651 16.91 26.63 28.88
CA GLU A 651 15.86 27.63 29.12
C GLU A 651 14.49 27.22 28.54
N LEU A 652 14.44 26.20 27.66
CA LEU A 652 13.20 25.66 27.10
C LEU A 652 12.46 24.72 28.07
N TYR A 653 13.18 24.12 29.01
CA TYR A 653 12.64 23.13 29.97
C TYR A 653 12.68 23.65 31.41
N ASN A 654 13.49 24.66 31.69
CA ASN A 654 13.68 25.20 33.03
C ASN A 654 13.50 26.72 33.08
N ALA A 655 13.09 27.23 34.23
CA ALA A 655 12.79 28.65 34.43
C ALA A 655 13.81 29.32 35.37
N ARG A 656 14.13 30.59 35.10
CA ARG A 656 15.01 31.38 35.99
C ARG A 656 14.39 31.50 37.39
N GLY A 657 15.16 31.19 38.41
CA GLY A 657 14.74 31.22 39.80
C GLY A 657 15.94 31.25 40.76
N PRO A 658 15.71 31.31 42.08
CA PRO A 658 16.78 31.33 43.06
C PRO A 658 17.72 30.11 42.90
N GLY A 659 18.98 30.35 42.56
CA GLY A 659 20.00 29.29 42.40
C GLY A 659 20.07 28.62 41.02
N ILE A 660 19.18 28.98 40.09
CA ILE A 660 19.16 28.47 38.71
C ILE A 660 19.87 29.45 37.78
N GLN A 661 20.87 28.96 37.05
CA GLN A 661 21.60 29.73 36.03
C GLN A 661 21.32 29.13 34.65
N LEU A 662 20.72 29.92 33.76
CA LEU A 662 20.40 29.50 32.39
C LEU A 662 21.16 30.37 31.39
N ALA A 663 21.74 29.70 30.39
CA ALA A 663 22.40 30.33 29.25
C ALA A 663 21.38 31.10 28.42
N ASN A 664 21.76 32.30 27.93
CA ASN A 664 20.98 32.99 26.92
C ASN A 664 21.28 32.36 25.55
N MET A 665 20.35 31.54 25.03
CA MET A 665 20.52 30.79 23.78
C MET A 665 19.50 31.24 22.72
N PRO A 666 19.58 32.51 22.25
CA PRO A 666 18.58 33.09 21.37
C PRO A 666 18.41 32.36 20.03
N ASN A 667 19.45 31.71 19.50
CA ASN A 667 19.39 31.08 18.18
C ASN A 667 18.62 29.75 18.24
N LEU A 668 18.92 28.88 19.21
CA LEU A 668 18.13 27.66 19.44
C LEU A 668 16.70 27.99 19.86
N ARG A 669 16.52 28.98 20.74
CA ARG A 669 15.18 29.46 21.11
C ARG A 669 14.39 29.96 19.89
N GLY A 670 15.05 30.65 18.97
CA GLY A 670 14.45 31.16 17.73
C GLY A 670 13.95 30.07 16.77
N LEU A 671 14.39 28.82 16.93
CA LEU A 671 13.84 27.68 16.18
C LEU A 671 12.41 27.31 16.62
N LEU A 672 12.03 27.70 17.84
CA LEU A 672 10.74 27.36 18.46
C LEU A 672 9.83 28.57 18.64
N TYR A 673 10.41 29.75 18.84
CA TYR A 673 9.68 30.99 19.16
C TYR A 673 10.03 32.10 18.18
N SER A 674 9.07 32.48 17.32
CA SER A 674 9.20 33.55 16.32
C SER A 674 9.57 34.91 16.94
N SER A 675 9.12 35.14 18.18
CA SER A 675 9.42 36.36 18.94
C SER A 675 10.86 36.44 19.45
N GLY A 676 11.61 35.33 19.38
CA GLY A 676 12.90 35.17 20.00
C GLY A 676 12.85 35.20 21.54
N GLN A 677 11.66 35.08 22.14
CA GLN A 677 11.42 35.05 23.59
C GLN A 677 10.50 33.88 23.95
N ILE A 678 10.69 33.29 25.13
CA ILE A 678 9.84 32.19 25.61
C ILE A 678 8.52 32.79 26.15
N THR A 679 7.56 32.99 25.26
CA THR A 679 6.24 33.54 25.58
C THR A 679 5.15 32.59 25.12
N GLY A 680 4.54 31.85 26.06
CA GLY A 680 3.48 30.88 25.73
C GLY A 680 4.03 29.60 25.08
N THR A 681 3.24 29.03 24.19
CA THR A 681 3.55 27.78 23.45
C THR A 681 4.45 28.09 22.25
N PRO A 682 5.44 27.25 21.91
CA PRO A 682 6.22 27.38 20.67
C PRO A 682 5.32 27.55 19.44
N ASP A 683 5.73 28.42 18.51
CA ASP A 683 4.96 28.75 17.30
C ASP A 683 5.70 28.44 15.98
N GLU A 684 7.00 28.14 16.02
CA GLU A 684 7.83 27.83 14.85
C GLU A 684 8.27 26.35 14.74
N GLY A 685 8.16 25.59 15.83
CA GLY A 685 8.57 24.18 15.87
C GLY A 685 7.94 23.40 17.00
N LEU A 686 8.29 22.12 17.12
CA LEU A 686 7.73 21.18 18.07
C LEU A 686 8.74 20.82 19.15
N LEU A 687 8.42 21.13 20.40
CA LEU A 687 9.18 20.81 21.60
C LEU A 687 8.63 19.52 22.24
N PHE A 688 9.48 18.52 22.46
CA PHE A 688 9.11 17.29 23.16
C PHE A 688 9.44 17.39 24.65
N THR A 689 8.45 17.41 25.53
CA THR A 689 8.67 17.49 26.99
C THR A 689 9.18 16.19 27.61
N ARG A 690 9.22 15.12 26.81
CA ARG A 690 9.56 13.76 27.21
C ARG A 690 10.52 13.13 26.20
N GLY A 691 11.63 13.81 25.96
CA GLY A 691 12.71 13.40 25.07
C GLY A 691 13.84 12.68 25.81
N TYR A 692 14.22 11.51 25.33
CA TYR A 692 15.13 10.63 26.05
C TYR A 692 16.36 10.21 25.22
N ALA A 693 17.52 10.23 25.87
CA ALA A 693 18.78 9.73 25.37
C ALA A 693 19.26 8.52 26.20
N GLN A 694 20.39 7.92 25.81
CA GLN A 694 21.13 7.03 26.69
C GLN A 694 21.84 7.87 27.79
N PRO A 695 22.21 7.28 28.93
CA PRO A 695 22.77 8.05 30.05
C PRO A 695 24.17 8.63 29.78
N ILE A 696 24.84 8.22 28.70
CA ILE A 696 26.22 8.60 28.34
C ILE A 696 26.39 8.66 26.81
N CYS A 697 27.26 9.56 26.34
CA CYS A 697 27.52 9.90 24.95
C CYS A 697 27.69 8.75 23.93
N SER A 698 28.65 7.82 24.08
CA SER A 698 28.87 6.76 23.07
C SER A 698 27.64 5.87 22.84
N PRO A 699 27.00 5.34 23.89
CA PRO A 699 25.70 4.70 23.79
C PRO A 699 24.68 5.48 22.95
N THR A 700 24.43 6.76 23.28
CA THR A 700 23.47 7.60 22.55
C THR A 700 23.81 7.71 21.07
N ARG A 701 25.07 7.97 20.73
CA ARG A 701 25.50 8.18 19.35
C ARG A 701 25.37 6.90 18.52
N ALA A 702 25.67 5.73 19.11
CA ALA A 702 25.46 4.44 18.47
C ALA A 702 23.96 4.16 18.25
N THR A 703 23.12 4.45 19.26
CA THR A 703 21.67 4.29 19.17
C THR A 703 21.06 5.17 18.06
N ILE A 704 21.47 6.43 17.92
CA ILE A 704 21.00 7.31 16.83
C ILE A 704 21.39 6.75 15.46
N LEU A 705 22.64 6.27 15.31
CA LEU A 705 23.14 5.80 14.01
C LEU A 705 22.48 4.53 13.53
N THR A 706 22.00 3.68 14.45
CA THR A 706 21.53 2.31 14.16
C THR A 706 20.03 2.12 14.37
N GLY A 707 19.36 2.98 15.15
CA GLY A 707 17.96 2.79 15.55
C GLY A 707 17.77 1.63 16.55
N ARG A 708 18.88 1.14 17.12
CA ARG A 708 18.93 -0.02 18.01
C ARG A 708 19.36 0.40 19.40
N GLN A 709 18.88 -0.32 20.40
CA GLN A 709 19.22 -0.08 21.79
C GLN A 709 20.61 -0.62 22.12
N THR A 710 21.15 -0.12 23.22
CA THR A 710 22.46 -0.46 23.73
C THR A 710 22.67 -1.97 23.80
N TYR A 711 21.77 -2.74 24.41
CA TYR A 711 21.91 -4.20 24.51
C TYR A 711 21.97 -4.92 23.15
N GLN A 712 21.42 -4.33 22.09
CA GLN A 712 21.42 -4.91 20.75
C GLN A 712 22.75 -4.69 20.03
N HIS A 713 23.31 -3.47 20.11
CA HIS A 713 24.55 -3.10 19.42
C HIS A 713 25.81 -3.19 20.29
N GLY A 714 25.68 -3.53 21.59
CA GLY A 714 26.80 -3.80 22.49
C GLY A 714 27.64 -2.60 22.95
N VAL A 715 27.27 -1.36 22.62
CA VAL A 715 28.00 -0.14 23.04
C VAL A 715 27.34 0.45 24.29
N GLY A 716 27.70 -0.06 25.47
CA GLY A 716 27.08 0.34 26.74
C GLY A 716 27.81 1.41 27.56
N ASN A 717 29.04 1.78 27.18
CA ASN A 717 29.84 2.79 27.86
C ASN A 717 30.95 3.36 26.95
N PRO A 718 31.59 4.50 27.30
CA PRO A 718 32.58 5.17 26.44
C PRO A 718 34.00 4.59 26.53
N ASN A 719 34.17 3.32 26.94
CA ASN A 719 35.47 2.66 26.91
C ASN A 719 36.01 2.63 25.45
N PRO A 720 37.29 2.97 25.21
CA PRO A 720 37.90 2.88 23.89
C PRO A 720 37.72 1.54 23.15
N ASP A 721 37.52 0.44 23.87
CA ASP A 721 37.28 -0.89 23.29
C ASP A 721 35.82 -1.09 22.81
N ASN A 722 34.87 -0.25 23.25
CA ASN A 722 33.47 -0.28 22.82
C ASN A 722 33.29 0.52 21.52
N ILE A 723 33.74 -0.07 20.42
CA ILE A 723 33.59 0.48 19.06
C ILE A 723 32.23 0.10 18.46
N LEU A 724 31.75 0.89 17.49
CA LEU A 724 30.56 0.53 16.71
C LEU A 724 30.83 -0.80 15.94
N PRO A 725 30.03 -1.87 16.17
CA PRO A 725 30.23 -3.15 15.50
C PRO A 725 30.09 -3.04 13.98
N ALA A 726 30.80 -3.91 13.24
CA ALA A 726 30.73 -3.93 11.77
C ALA A 726 29.46 -4.58 11.26
N SER A 727 28.77 -5.32 12.13
CA SER A 727 27.50 -5.96 11.85
C SER A 727 26.32 -4.99 11.90
N GLU A 728 26.51 -3.80 12.47
CA GLU A 728 25.46 -2.79 12.49
C GLU A 728 25.35 -2.10 11.13
N GLU A 729 24.11 -1.82 10.75
CA GLU A 729 23.81 -1.02 9.57
C GLU A 729 23.38 0.38 10.01
N THR A 730 24.04 1.40 9.47
CA THR A 730 23.82 2.78 9.88
C THR A 730 22.96 3.56 8.89
N PHE A 731 22.23 4.58 9.36
CA PHE A 731 21.39 5.38 8.46
C PHE A 731 22.18 6.03 7.31
N PRO A 732 23.45 6.47 7.46
CA PRO A 732 24.21 7.00 6.32
C PRO A 732 24.49 5.94 5.24
N GLU A 733 24.72 4.68 5.63
CA GLU A 733 24.93 3.57 4.68
C GLU A 733 23.63 3.26 3.93
N ILE A 734 22.50 3.25 4.64
CA ILE A 734 21.17 3.06 4.04
C ILE A 734 20.87 4.20 3.06
N ILE A 735 21.04 5.47 3.46
CA ILE A 735 20.77 6.61 2.58
C ILE A 735 21.69 6.59 1.35
N SER A 736 22.97 6.26 1.52
CA SER A 736 23.90 6.14 0.39
C SER A 736 23.44 5.12 -0.65
N ARG A 737 22.75 4.06 -0.21
CA ARG A 737 22.19 3.01 -1.07
C ARG A 737 20.82 3.37 -1.63
N ALA A 738 19.89 3.81 -0.78
CA ALA A 738 18.46 3.95 -1.09
C ALA A 738 18.05 5.38 -1.53
N ALA A 739 18.79 6.41 -1.11
CA ALA A 739 18.56 7.80 -1.48
C ALA A 739 19.86 8.51 -1.90
N PRO A 740 20.58 8.02 -2.94
CA PRO A 740 21.91 8.47 -3.34
C PRO A 740 21.99 9.93 -3.82
N ARG A 741 20.86 10.64 -3.90
CA ARG A 741 20.79 12.08 -4.17
C ARG A 741 21.19 12.94 -2.97
N TYR A 742 21.17 12.38 -1.76
CA TYR A 742 21.53 13.07 -0.53
C TYR A 742 23.04 13.04 -0.31
N GLU A 743 23.62 14.22 -0.15
CA GLU A 743 25.01 14.39 0.27
C GLU A 743 25.11 14.27 1.78
N LEU A 744 26.03 13.43 2.28
CA LEU A 744 26.13 13.08 3.69
C LEU A 744 27.42 13.62 4.30
N ALA A 745 27.31 14.28 5.46
CA ALA A 745 28.46 14.77 6.21
C ALA A 745 28.25 14.73 7.73
N SER A 746 29.34 14.51 8.47
CA SER A 746 29.37 14.56 9.93
C SER A 746 30.48 15.46 10.44
N PHE A 747 30.18 16.35 11.38
CA PHE A 747 31.14 17.30 11.95
C PHE A 747 31.20 17.20 13.47
N GLY A 748 32.43 17.18 14.01
CA GLY A 748 32.70 17.20 15.44
C GLY A 748 33.08 15.84 16.05
N LYS A 749 32.44 15.47 17.16
CA LYS A 749 32.72 14.29 17.98
C LYS A 749 32.13 13.02 17.37
N TRP A 750 33.02 12.05 17.10
CA TRP A 750 32.64 10.70 16.69
C TRP A 750 32.40 9.77 17.90
N HIS A 751 33.47 9.45 18.65
CA HIS A 751 33.43 8.66 19.88
C HIS A 751 32.91 7.21 19.77
N LEU A 752 33.03 6.60 18.59
CA LEU A 752 32.56 5.23 18.30
C LEU A 752 33.64 4.36 17.63
N GLY A 753 34.92 4.74 17.77
CA GLY A 753 36.06 4.04 17.18
C GLY A 753 37.07 4.99 16.53
N SER A 754 38.12 4.45 15.93
CA SER A 754 39.17 5.25 15.28
C SER A 754 39.84 4.51 14.13
N GLY A 755 40.57 5.21 13.25
CA GLY A 755 41.26 4.59 12.12
C GLY A 755 40.29 3.76 11.24
N ASN A 756 40.60 2.49 11.01
CA ASN A 756 39.79 1.54 10.23
C ASN A 756 38.49 1.09 10.94
N THR A 757 38.15 1.71 12.08
CA THR A 757 36.86 1.58 12.76
C THR A 757 36.21 2.96 12.96
N GLY A 758 36.61 3.95 12.17
CA GLY A 758 36.21 5.35 12.29
C GLY A 758 34.91 5.70 11.54
N PRO A 759 34.59 7.01 11.43
CA PRO A 759 33.33 7.52 10.86
C PRO A 759 33.02 7.02 9.46
N ARG A 760 34.04 6.85 8.61
CA ARG A 760 33.87 6.33 7.25
C ARG A 760 33.55 4.82 7.25
N ASP A 761 34.37 4.03 7.94
CA ASP A 761 34.33 2.57 7.81
C ASP A 761 33.22 1.91 8.64
N ARG A 762 32.75 2.57 9.70
CA ARG A 762 31.67 2.06 10.58
C ARG A 762 30.44 2.94 10.61
N GLY A 763 30.58 4.24 10.35
CA GLY A 763 29.47 5.17 10.35
C GLY A 763 28.93 5.51 8.97
N GLY A 764 29.52 4.95 7.90
CA GLY A 764 29.13 5.22 6.52
C GLY A 764 29.35 6.66 6.04
N TRP A 765 30.04 7.52 6.80
CA TRP A 765 30.14 8.95 6.48
C TRP A 765 31.13 9.20 5.34
N PRO A 766 30.67 9.64 4.15
CA PRO A 766 31.56 9.99 3.04
C PRO A 766 32.38 11.24 3.36
N ASN A 767 31.79 12.19 4.11
CA ASN A 767 32.44 13.41 4.55
C ASN A 767 32.44 13.48 6.07
N PHE A 768 33.60 13.75 6.67
CA PHE A 768 33.75 13.91 8.12
C PHE A 768 34.81 14.97 8.45
N SER A 769 34.58 15.80 9.46
CA SER A 769 35.65 16.63 10.03
C SER A 769 35.47 16.82 11.54
N GLY A 770 36.47 16.43 12.33
CA GLY A 770 36.40 16.59 13.78
C GLY A 770 37.37 15.72 14.58
N THR A 771 36.92 15.23 15.74
CA THR A 771 37.71 14.41 16.66
C THR A 771 37.13 13.00 16.76
N LEU A 772 38.02 12.02 16.84
CA LEU A 772 37.66 10.62 17.04
C LEU A 772 37.45 10.28 18.54
N GLN A 773 37.98 11.12 19.43
CA GLN A 773 37.90 10.92 20.89
C GLN A 773 36.60 11.45 21.48
N GLY A 774 36.32 11.06 22.73
CA GLY A 774 35.12 11.45 23.47
C GLY A 774 35.02 12.90 23.92
N GLY A 775 36.03 13.71 23.60
CA GLY A 775 36.08 15.14 23.89
C GLY A 775 37.41 15.70 23.44
N VAL A 776 37.59 17.01 23.64
CA VAL A 776 38.87 17.69 23.43
C VAL A 776 39.53 17.95 24.78
N GLN A 777 40.85 17.72 24.86
CA GLN A 777 41.61 18.02 26.08
C GLN A 777 41.74 19.53 26.33
N ASP A 778 41.69 20.33 25.27
CA ASP A 778 41.65 21.79 25.28
C ASP A 778 40.95 22.24 23.99
N TYR A 779 39.94 23.10 24.10
CA TYR A 779 39.17 23.60 22.96
C TYR A 779 39.99 24.46 21.99
N ASN A 780 41.16 24.96 22.39
CA ASN A 780 42.07 25.74 21.54
C ASN A 780 43.32 24.94 21.12
N SER A 781 43.49 23.72 21.62
CA SER A 781 44.66 22.88 21.33
C SER A 781 44.25 21.42 21.16
N TRP A 782 43.80 21.08 19.95
CA TRP A 782 43.32 19.75 19.58
C TRP A 782 43.76 19.37 18.16
N ASN A 783 43.54 18.10 17.78
CA ASN A 783 43.88 17.57 16.46
C ASN A 783 42.61 17.27 15.66
N ARG A 784 42.58 17.68 14.39
CA ARG A 784 41.48 17.46 13.45
C ARG A 784 41.76 16.26 12.56
N VAL A 785 40.77 15.38 12.43
CA VAL A 785 40.70 14.35 11.38
C VAL A 785 39.70 14.81 10.33
N LYS A 786 40.03 14.65 9.06
CA LYS A 786 39.18 15.05 7.94
C LYS A 786 39.08 13.96 6.86
N ILE A 787 37.86 13.71 6.40
CA ILE A 787 37.48 12.78 5.34
C ILE A 787 36.67 13.58 4.32
N GLU A 788 37.05 13.49 3.05
CA GLU A 788 36.35 14.12 1.93
C GLU A 788 36.10 13.06 0.85
N ASP A 789 34.85 12.93 0.41
CA ASP A 789 34.41 11.99 -0.63
C ASP A 789 34.91 10.55 -0.41
N GLY A 790 34.83 10.09 0.85
CA GLY A 790 35.26 8.77 1.27
C GLY A 790 36.77 8.60 1.32
N VAL A 791 37.57 9.67 1.36
CA VAL A 791 39.04 9.59 1.46
C VAL A 791 39.52 10.33 2.70
N VAL A 792 40.34 9.68 3.53
CA VAL A 792 40.99 10.35 4.67
C VAL A 792 42.05 11.31 4.13
N VAL A 793 41.74 12.61 4.14
CA VAL A 793 42.62 13.69 3.66
C VAL A 793 43.46 14.31 4.77
N ASP A 794 43.04 14.15 6.04
CA ASP A 794 43.78 14.55 7.23
C ASP A 794 43.61 13.50 8.32
N SER A 795 44.69 12.84 8.72
CA SER A 795 44.66 11.78 9.74
C SER A 795 44.89 12.29 11.17
N GLY A 796 44.93 13.61 11.41
CA GLY A 796 45.14 14.17 12.74
C GLY A 796 46.11 15.35 12.79
N THR A 797 45.86 16.42 12.06
CA THR A 797 46.69 17.64 12.08
C THR A 797 46.32 18.53 13.27
N SER A 798 47.31 19.12 13.94
CA SER A 798 47.04 20.02 15.06
C SER A 798 46.42 21.34 14.59
N ILE A 799 45.39 21.81 15.31
CA ILE A 799 44.69 23.05 14.94
C ILE A 799 45.60 24.27 14.97
N ALA A 800 46.62 24.26 15.84
CA ALA A 800 47.63 25.31 15.89
C ALA A 800 48.43 25.43 14.58
N SER A 801 48.68 24.31 13.88
CA SER A 801 49.36 24.32 12.58
C SER A 801 48.44 24.86 11.50
N LEU A 802 47.18 24.42 11.47
CA LEU A 802 46.17 24.90 10.51
C LEU A 802 45.87 26.40 10.68
N LEU A 803 45.86 26.89 11.92
CA LEU A 803 45.77 28.32 12.22
C LEU A 803 46.99 29.10 11.70
N ALA A 804 48.21 28.57 11.90
CA ALA A 804 49.43 29.19 11.40
C ALA A 804 49.49 29.25 9.87
N ASP A 805 48.89 28.26 9.19
CA ASP A 805 48.75 28.20 7.73
C ASP A 805 47.59 29.05 7.19
N GLY A 806 46.81 29.70 8.07
CA GLY A 806 45.71 30.59 7.71
C GLY A 806 44.44 29.87 7.26
N VAL A 807 44.28 28.58 7.59
CA VAL A 807 43.09 27.78 7.23
C VAL A 807 41.87 28.23 8.02
N TYR A 808 42.05 28.60 9.30
CA TYR A 808 40.98 29.06 10.19
C TYR A 808 41.31 30.41 10.81
N ALA A 809 40.29 31.15 11.22
CA ALA A 809 40.45 32.41 11.94
C ALA A 809 40.57 32.22 13.46
N SER A 810 40.08 31.09 13.99
CA SER A 810 40.07 30.74 15.41
C SER A 810 40.50 29.28 15.61
N PRO A 811 41.32 28.96 16.63
CA PRO A 811 41.62 27.57 16.97
C PRO A 811 40.48 26.87 17.73
N TYR A 812 39.43 27.61 18.11
CA TYR A 812 38.35 27.14 18.95
C TYR A 812 37.56 26.01 18.28
N ALA A 813 37.49 24.84 18.94
CA ALA A 813 36.96 23.61 18.34
C ALA A 813 35.53 23.79 17.79
N THR A 814 34.65 24.49 18.51
CA THR A 814 33.28 24.76 18.05
C THR A 814 33.26 25.61 16.78
N SER A 815 34.08 26.67 16.72
CA SER A 815 34.17 27.54 15.54
C SER A 815 34.67 26.77 14.31
N VAL A 816 35.67 25.90 14.48
CA VAL A 816 36.22 25.07 13.41
C VAL A 816 35.19 24.06 12.89
N GLN A 817 34.39 23.47 13.79
CA GLN A 817 33.30 22.56 13.40
C GLN A 817 32.25 23.27 12.56
N ILE A 818 31.87 24.50 12.94
CA ILE A 818 30.94 25.31 12.16
C ILE A 818 31.57 25.77 10.83
N ASP A 819 32.85 26.15 10.80
CA ASP A 819 33.55 26.53 9.56
C ASP A 819 33.47 25.41 8.50
N GLU A 820 33.73 24.17 8.91
CA GLU A 820 33.67 23.00 8.03
C GLU A 820 32.23 22.69 7.58
N ALA A 821 31.26 22.76 8.50
CA ALA A 821 29.86 22.52 8.17
C ALA A 821 29.30 23.58 7.20
N VAL A 822 29.56 24.87 7.46
CA VAL A 822 29.16 25.97 6.58
C VAL A 822 29.82 25.81 5.22
N SER A 823 31.12 25.53 5.17
CA SER A 823 31.82 25.30 3.90
C SER A 823 31.22 24.13 3.11
N PHE A 824 30.80 23.05 3.77
CA PHE A 824 30.13 21.94 3.11
C PHE A 824 28.77 22.40 2.55
N ILE A 825 27.92 22.98 3.39
CA ILE A 825 26.53 23.35 3.05
C ILE A 825 26.49 24.38 1.89
N GLU A 826 27.30 25.44 1.96
CA GLU A 826 27.31 26.49 0.94
C GLU A 826 27.67 25.97 -0.46
N THR A 827 28.47 24.91 -0.54
CA THR A 827 28.87 24.31 -1.83
C THR A 827 27.80 23.42 -2.47
N ARG A 828 26.73 23.06 -1.75
CA ARG A 828 25.69 22.13 -2.24
C ARG A 828 24.60 22.79 -3.08
N GLY A 829 24.40 24.09 -2.93
CA GLY A 829 23.35 24.82 -3.65
C GLY A 829 21.97 24.21 -3.40
N ALA A 830 21.30 23.74 -4.47
CA ALA A 830 19.98 23.12 -4.39
C ALA A 830 19.99 21.60 -4.12
N SER A 831 21.17 20.98 -4.07
CA SER A 831 21.31 19.52 -3.84
C SER A 831 21.01 19.21 -2.37
N PRO A 832 20.17 18.20 -2.07
CA PRO A 832 19.78 17.91 -0.71
C PRO A 832 20.92 17.27 0.07
N TRP A 833 20.95 17.49 1.39
CA TRP A 833 21.99 16.95 2.26
C TRP A 833 21.45 16.52 3.62
N VAL A 834 22.19 15.59 4.25
CA VAL A 834 22.03 15.23 5.66
C VAL A 834 23.33 15.56 6.38
N VAL A 835 23.24 16.42 7.39
CA VAL A 835 24.38 16.85 8.20
C VAL A 835 24.16 16.44 9.66
N TRP A 836 25.11 15.66 10.18
CA TRP A 836 25.25 15.36 11.61
C TRP A 836 26.22 16.36 12.24
N MET A 837 25.74 17.18 13.18
CA MET A 837 26.56 18.08 14.00
C MET A 837 26.70 17.50 15.41
N GLY A 838 27.76 16.73 15.64
CA GLY A 838 28.09 16.19 16.95
C GLY A 838 29.00 17.13 17.71
N PHE A 839 28.48 18.13 18.41
CA PHE A 839 29.35 19.08 19.11
C PHE A 839 30.17 18.40 20.21
N ASN A 840 31.36 18.96 20.50
CA ASN A 840 32.07 18.67 21.75
C ASN A 840 31.53 19.54 22.89
N ALA A 841 31.12 20.76 22.59
CA ALA A 841 30.60 21.69 23.59
C ALA A 841 29.18 21.29 24.02
N PRO A 842 28.81 21.56 25.29
CA PRO A 842 29.62 22.13 26.38
C PRO A 842 30.42 21.14 27.26
N HIS A 843 30.77 19.92 26.80
CA HIS A 843 31.55 18.95 27.58
C HIS A 843 32.82 19.55 28.20
N ASP A 844 33.22 19.05 29.37
CA ASP A 844 34.44 19.47 30.06
C ASP A 844 35.71 19.23 29.21
N PRO A 845 36.78 20.03 29.37
CA PRO A 845 37.02 20.99 30.44
C PRO A 845 36.24 22.31 30.31
N PHE A 846 35.61 22.75 31.41
CA PHE A 846 34.93 24.05 31.44
C PHE A 846 35.93 25.19 31.40
N HIS A 847 35.74 26.12 30.46
CA HIS A 847 36.69 27.19 30.17
C HIS A 847 35.97 28.47 29.76
N ASN A 848 36.71 29.57 29.63
CA ASN A 848 36.17 30.80 29.06
C ASN A 848 36.22 30.71 27.54
N PRO A 849 35.08 30.68 26.84
CA PRO A 849 35.07 30.71 25.37
C PRO A 849 35.52 32.08 24.82
N PRO A 850 35.81 32.17 23.52
CA PRO A 850 36.17 33.43 22.86
C PRO A 850 35.15 34.55 23.12
N ALA A 851 35.63 35.76 23.41
CA ALA A 851 34.79 36.88 23.83
C ALA A 851 33.87 37.39 22.72
N GLU A 852 34.26 37.21 21.47
CA GLU A 852 33.50 37.51 20.25
C GLU A 852 32.28 36.61 20.05
N LEU A 853 32.22 35.46 20.72
CA LEU A 853 31.07 34.54 20.69
C LEU A 853 30.05 34.85 21.79
N ALA A 854 30.28 35.87 22.61
CA ALA A 854 29.30 36.29 23.60
C ALA A 854 28.03 36.81 22.91
N PRO A 855 26.83 36.48 23.44
CA PRO A 855 25.57 36.99 22.89
C PRO A 855 25.49 38.51 23.03
N GLU A 856 24.51 39.14 22.38
CA GLU A 856 24.28 40.58 22.51
C GLU A 856 24.10 40.97 24.00
N GLY A 857 24.90 41.93 24.46
CA GLY A 857 24.97 42.32 25.88
C GLY A 857 26.09 41.64 26.68
N GLY A 858 26.83 40.71 26.08
CA GLY A 858 27.91 39.95 26.70
C GLY A 858 27.42 38.68 27.39
N PHE A 859 28.38 37.89 27.89
CA PHE A 859 28.08 36.66 28.62
C PHE A 859 27.23 36.92 29.88
N SER A 860 26.28 36.03 30.16
CA SER A 860 25.35 36.18 31.30
C SER A 860 26.02 36.04 32.66
N THR A 861 27.23 35.47 32.71
CA THR A 861 27.98 35.26 33.96
C THR A 861 29.39 35.85 33.87
N THR A 862 29.90 36.30 35.01
CA THR A 862 31.25 36.90 35.15
C THR A 862 32.12 36.17 36.18
N GLY A 863 31.59 35.12 36.83
CA GLY A 863 32.30 34.33 37.82
C GLY A 863 33.35 33.41 37.22
N VAL A 864 33.85 32.44 37.99
CA VAL A 864 34.83 31.43 37.52
C VAL A 864 34.50 30.02 38.01
N SER A 865 33.30 29.83 38.55
CA SER A 865 32.85 28.48 38.91
C SER A 865 32.63 27.65 37.63
N ASN A 866 32.66 26.32 37.77
CA ASN A 866 32.35 25.43 36.65
C ASN A 866 30.99 25.76 36.02
N ARG A 867 29.97 26.10 36.83
CA ARG A 867 28.66 26.48 36.32
C ARG A 867 28.69 27.81 35.55
N ASP A 868 29.44 28.80 36.02
CA ASP A 868 29.61 30.07 35.29
C ASP A 868 30.28 29.85 33.93
N LEU A 869 31.29 28.97 33.87
CA LEU A 869 32.01 28.65 32.63
C LEU A 869 31.15 27.82 31.66
N TYR A 870 30.43 26.83 32.18
CA TYR A 870 29.48 26.02 31.42
C TYR A 870 28.37 26.86 30.77
N VAL A 871 27.77 27.78 31.52
CA VAL A 871 26.78 28.73 30.96
C VAL A 871 27.38 29.54 29.81
N ARG A 872 28.62 30.03 29.93
CA ARG A 872 29.28 30.76 28.86
C ARG A 872 29.59 29.90 27.64
N MET A 873 29.97 28.64 27.85
CA MET A 873 30.20 27.70 26.76
C MET A 873 28.92 27.41 25.98
N LEU A 874 27.77 27.25 26.66
CA LEU A 874 26.46 27.14 26.02
C LEU A 874 26.10 28.40 25.21
N GLU A 875 26.34 29.59 25.76
CA GLU A 875 26.10 30.85 25.06
C GLU A 875 27.00 31.00 23.81
N ALA A 876 28.28 30.62 23.90
CA ALA A 876 29.18 30.63 22.76
C ALA A 876 28.81 29.56 21.71
N LEU A 877 28.34 28.40 22.14
CA LEU A 877 27.82 27.35 21.27
C LEU A 877 26.58 27.83 20.52
N ASP A 878 25.64 28.50 21.20
CA ASP A 878 24.45 29.06 20.56
C ASP A 878 24.79 30.13 19.53
N SER A 879 25.77 31.01 19.80
CA SER A 879 26.26 31.99 18.82
C SER A 879 26.82 31.33 17.56
N GLU A 880 27.57 30.24 17.71
CA GLU A 880 28.10 29.44 16.59
C GLU A 880 26.98 28.69 15.84
N ILE A 881 25.99 28.15 16.55
CA ILE A 881 24.78 27.59 15.93
C ILE A 881 24.03 28.68 15.14
N GLY A 882 23.95 29.91 15.64
CA GLY A 882 23.40 31.05 14.91
C GLY A 882 24.12 31.30 13.58
N ARG A 883 25.45 31.17 13.56
CA ARG A 883 26.25 31.27 12.33
C ARG A 883 25.97 30.13 11.35
N LEU A 884 25.82 28.90 11.84
CA LEU A 884 25.41 27.76 11.01
C LEU A 884 24.01 27.96 10.43
N LEU A 885 23.05 28.36 11.26
CA LEU A 885 21.67 28.59 10.84
C LEU A 885 21.56 29.74 9.83
N ALA A 886 22.46 30.72 9.87
CA ALA A 886 22.55 31.77 8.87
C ALA A 886 23.04 31.27 7.49
N ALA A 887 23.71 30.12 7.44
CA ALA A 887 24.20 29.50 6.20
C ALA A 887 23.22 28.47 5.60
N VAL A 888 22.17 28.07 6.33
CA VAL A 888 21.15 27.13 5.82
C VAL A 888 19.93 27.87 5.29
N ASP A 889 19.31 27.29 4.27
CA ASP A 889 17.97 27.70 3.86
C ASP A 889 16.93 27.14 4.83
N ARG A 890 16.41 28.01 5.70
CA ARG A 890 15.44 27.66 6.75
C ARG A 890 14.10 27.16 6.23
N GLU A 891 13.71 27.54 5.00
CA GLU A 891 12.47 27.07 4.37
C GLU A 891 12.60 25.65 3.81
N ARG A 892 13.83 25.14 3.71
CA ARG A 892 14.16 23.84 3.11
C ARG A 892 14.93 22.90 4.01
N THR A 893 15.10 23.25 5.29
CA THR A 893 15.95 22.48 6.21
C THR A 893 15.17 22.09 7.45
N ASN A 894 14.96 20.78 7.62
CA ASN A 894 14.49 20.22 8.88
C ASN A 894 15.65 20.20 9.87
N VAL A 895 15.49 20.89 10.99
CA VAL A 895 16.47 20.93 12.07
C VAL A 895 15.94 20.11 13.24
N LEU A 896 16.66 19.05 13.57
CA LEU A 896 16.43 18.20 14.74
C LEU A 896 17.49 18.55 15.78
N VAL A 897 17.07 18.83 17.02
CA VAL A 897 17.99 19.23 18.10
C VAL A 897 17.81 18.31 19.28
N VAL A 898 18.91 17.76 19.78
CA VAL A 898 18.90 16.84 20.92
C VAL A 898 20.16 16.99 21.79
N GLY A 899 20.02 16.82 23.10
CA GLY A 899 21.15 16.59 24.00
C GLY A 899 21.59 15.12 23.98
N ASP A 900 22.89 14.82 23.98
CA ASP A 900 23.33 13.41 23.93
C ASP A 900 23.21 12.65 25.26
N ASN A 901 23.16 13.37 26.39
CA ASN A 901 22.85 12.87 27.73
C ASN A 901 22.61 14.05 28.70
N GLY A 902 22.21 13.74 29.94
CA GLY A 902 22.00 14.75 30.98
C GLY A 902 23.24 15.57 31.37
N THR A 903 23.02 16.63 32.15
CA THR A 903 24.05 17.58 32.59
C THR A 903 25.07 16.93 33.56
N PRO A 904 26.37 17.25 33.51
CA PRO A 904 27.37 16.70 34.41
C PRO A 904 27.18 17.15 35.87
N ASN A 905 27.50 16.29 36.83
CA ASN A 905 27.32 16.54 38.26
C ASN A 905 28.11 17.75 38.81
N GLN A 906 29.10 18.26 38.08
CA GLN A 906 29.86 19.45 38.47
C GLN A 906 29.07 20.75 38.25
N VAL A 907 28.02 20.70 37.42
CA VAL A 907 27.25 21.87 36.99
C VAL A 907 25.72 21.70 37.06
N ASP A 908 25.23 20.48 37.33
CA ASP A 908 23.81 20.14 37.47
C ASP A 908 23.05 21.05 38.44
N GLN A 909 21.77 21.27 38.17
CA GLN A 909 20.89 22.11 38.98
C GLN A 909 19.44 21.62 38.96
N ALA A 910 18.60 22.15 39.85
CA ALA A 910 17.19 21.77 39.88
C ALA A 910 16.48 22.12 38.55
N PRO A 911 15.51 21.31 38.09
CA PRO A 911 14.92 20.16 38.77
C PRO A 911 15.77 18.88 38.74
N ALA A 912 16.86 18.85 37.97
CA ALA A 912 17.83 17.74 37.99
C ALA A 912 18.74 17.77 39.23
N GLY A 913 19.60 16.75 39.35
CA GLY A 913 20.39 16.51 40.55
C GLY A 913 19.60 15.85 41.67
N GLY A 914 20.25 15.55 42.79
CA GLY A 914 19.60 14.88 43.93
C GLY A 914 19.05 13.49 43.57
N LEU A 915 17.72 13.30 43.70
CA LEU A 915 17.04 12.04 43.36
C LEU A 915 17.02 11.77 41.85
N ALA A 916 16.96 12.82 41.03
CA ALA A 916 16.96 12.72 39.57
C ALA A 916 18.33 12.35 39.01
N GLY A 917 19.40 12.48 39.79
CA GLY A 917 20.77 12.24 39.33
C GLY A 917 21.23 13.25 38.27
N ALA A 918 22.31 12.88 37.58
CA ALA A 918 23.02 13.67 36.58
C ALA A 918 23.58 12.73 35.49
N LYS A 919 24.35 13.23 34.53
CA LYS A 919 25.08 12.42 33.52
C LYS A 919 25.61 11.10 34.07
N GLY A 920 25.37 10.01 33.36
CA GLY A 920 25.77 8.66 33.76
C GLY A 920 24.84 7.97 34.77
N SER A 921 23.74 8.62 35.15
CA SER A 921 22.63 8.01 35.93
C SER A 921 21.53 7.49 35.01
N LEU A 922 20.85 6.42 35.41
CA LEU A 922 19.62 5.95 34.75
C LEU A 922 18.38 6.77 35.14
N ASN A 923 18.51 7.64 36.14
CA ASN A 923 17.46 8.56 36.58
C ASN A 923 17.28 9.73 35.58
N GLU A 924 16.17 10.49 35.66
CA GLU A 924 15.77 11.47 34.64
C GLU A 924 16.87 12.51 34.38
N GLY A 925 17.60 12.95 35.40
CA GLY A 925 18.71 13.91 35.22
C GLY A 925 19.90 13.37 34.42
N GLY A 926 19.95 12.08 34.11
CA GLY A 926 20.94 11.47 33.22
C GLY A 926 20.42 11.13 31.81
N ILE A 927 19.12 10.85 31.66
CA ILE A 927 18.54 10.34 30.40
C ILE A 927 17.51 11.28 29.75
N HIS A 928 16.89 12.19 30.51
CA HIS A 928 15.91 13.15 30.00
C HIS A 928 16.66 14.38 29.47
N VAL A 929 16.56 14.60 28.16
CA VAL A 929 17.32 15.61 27.43
C VAL A 929 16.39 16.57 26.67
N PRO A 930 16.84 17.80 26.40
CA PRO A 930 16.15 18.67 25.47
C PRO A 930 16.07 18.00 24.09
N PHE A 931 14.87 17.96 23.53
CA PHE A 931 14.59 17.40 22.21
C PHE A 931 13.49 18.22 21.53
N PHE A 932 13.80 18.81 20.38
CA PHE A 932 12.83 19.51 19.55
C PHE A 932 13.18 19.47 18.07
N ALA A 933 12.19 19.77 17.24
CA ALA A 933 12.34 19.80 15.79
C ALA A 933 11.66 21.05 15.20
N ALA A 934 12.26 21.62 14.15
CA ALA A 934 11.71 22.77 13.44
C ALA A 934 12.09 22.73 11.96
N GLY A 935 11.16 23.01 11.06
CA GLY A 935 11.42 22.98 9.62
C GLY A 935 10.18 22.63 8.78
N PRO A 936 10.35 22.55 7.45
CA PRO A 936 9.25 22.43 6.49
C PRO A 936 8.40 21.15 6.63
N ASP A 937 8.97 20.06 7.14
CA ASP A 937 8.23 18.80 7.34
C ASP A 937 7.65 18.66 8.76
N ILE A 938 7.87 19.64 9.63
CA ILE A 938 7.33 19.69 10.99
C ILE A 938 6.07 20.54 10.96
N ARG A 939 4.93 19.90 10.64
CA ARG A 939 3.63 20.58 10.42
C ARG A 939 2.94 20.98 11.71
N GLN A 940 3.28 20.30 12.81
CA GLN A 940 2.87 20.67 14.15
C GLN A 940 3.89 21.60 14.80
N THR A 941 3.41 22.68 15.40
CA THR A 941 4.21 23.52 16.29
C THR A 941 3.61 23.48 17.69
N GLY A 942 4.44 23.76 18.69
CA GLY A 942 4.04 23.78 20.09
C GLY A 942 4.79 22.77 20.93
N VAL A 943 4.06 22.13 21.83
CA VAL A 943 4.60 21.19 22.81
C VAL A 943 3.93 19.84 22.64
N SER A 944 4.72 18.77 22.64
CA SER A 944 4.24 17.39 22.67
C SER A 944 4.75 16.67 23.91
N ASP A 945 3.85 15.95 24.58
CA ASP A 945 4.16 15.07 25.71
C ASP A 945 4.32 13.60 25.27
N THR A 946 4.39 13.33 23.96
CA THR A 946 4.70 11.99 23.44
C THR A 946 6.10 11.58 23.88
N LEU A 947 6.24 10.33 24.35
CA LEU A 947 7.54 9.73 24.61
C LEU A 947 8.34 9.66 23.32
N VAL A 948 9.55 10.20 23.28
CA VAL A 948 10.44 10.07 22.12
C VAL A 948 11.85 9.74 22.58
N GLN A 949 12.54 8.89 21.83
CA GLN A 949 13.91 8.50 22.13
C GLN A 949 14.86 8.83 20.98
N VAL A 950 16.13 9.05 21.30
CA VAL A 950 17.21 9.19 20.30
C VAL A 950 17.28 8.05 19.27
N ALA A 951 16.76 6.86 19.58
CA ALA A 951 16.64 5.75 18.62
C ALA A 951 15.72 6.13 17.45
N ASP A 952 14.61 6.81 17.73
CA ASP A 952 13.59 7.22 16.75
C ASP A 952 14.16 8.13 15.65
N LEU A 953 15.28 8.82 15.93
CA LEU A 953 15.97 9.65 14.94
C LEU A 953 16.45 8.84 13.73
N PHE A 954 16.75 7.54 13.91
CA PHE A 954 17.16 6.68 12.81
C PHE A 954 16.08 6.58 11.73
N THR A 955 14.89 6.05 12.07
CA THR A 955 13.80 5.93 11.09
C THR A 955 13.24 7.29 10.69
N THR A 956 13.29 8.30 11.57
CA THR A 956 12.89 9.67 11.23
C THR A 956 13.75 10.27 10.13
N ILE A 957 15.07 10.15 10.20
CA ILE A 957 15.98 10.69 9.17
C ILE A 957 15.78 9.93 7.86
N LEU A 958 15.60 8.61 7.90
CA LEU A 958 15.30 7.81 6.70
C LEU A 958 13.99 8.30 6.04
N ASP A 959 12.91 8.44 6.80
CA ASP A 959 11.62 8.93 6.30
C ASP A 959 11.74 10.36 5.72
N LEU A 960 12.45 11.27 6.39
CA LEU A 960 12.67 12.65 5.92
C LEU A 960 13.49 12.71 4.61
N THR A 961 14.23 11.66 4.28
CA THR A 961 14.98 11.56 3.01
C THR A 961 14.20 10.85 1.90
N GLY A 962 13.00 10.33 2.22
CA GLY A 962 12.14 9.58 1.30
C GLY A 962 12.58 8.13 1.09
N VAL A 963 13.35 7.56 2.01
CA VAL A 963 13.66 6.12 2.02
C VAL A 963 12.42 5.36 2.50
N ASP A 964 12.04 4.28 1.82
CA ASP A 964 11.02 3.36 2.31
C ASP A 964 11.59 2.55 3.48
N THR A 965 11.28 3.02 4.70
CA THR A 965 11.78 2.42 5.93
C THR A 965 11.28 1.00 6.13
N ALA A 966 10.07 0.66 5.66
CA ALA A 966 9.50 -0.68 5.84
C ALA A 966 10.22 -1.75 5.01
N ASP A 967 10.77 -1.37 3.86
CA ASP A 967 11.54 -2.27 3.01
C ASP A 967 13.02 -2.31 3.39
N GLU A 968 13.69 -1.16 3.53
CA GLU A 968 15.13 -1.10 3.77
C GLU A 968 15.56 -1.58 5.16
N THR A 969 14.64 -1.54 6.14
CA THR A 969 14.95 -1.95 7.52
C THR A 969 14.31 -3.28 7.92
N ARG A 970 13.64 -3.99 7.00
CA ARG A 970 12.87 -5.22 7.29
C ARG A 970 13.67 -6.30 8.01
N SER A 971 14.99 -6.38 7.77
CA SER A 971 15.89 -7.36 8.39
C SER A 971 16.51 -6.88 9.71
N LEU A 972 16.27 -5.65 10.12
CA LEU A 972 16.82 -5.05 11.34
C LEU A 972 15.80 -5.17 12.48
N ASP A 973 16.28 -5.61 13.63
CA ASP A 973 15.52 -5.56 14.88
C ASP A 973 15.68 -4.18 15.50
N LEU A 974 14.70 -3.30 15.29
CA LEU A 974 14.75 -1.87 15.63
C LEU A 974 13.88 -1.52 16.85
N HIS A 975 14.36 -0.56 17.63
CA HIS A 975 13.57 0.16 18.65
C HIS A 975 13.38 1.63 18.24
N SER A 976 13.12 1.85 16.95
CA SER A 976 13.01 3.17 16.34
C SER A 976 11.64 3.32 15.70
N ASN A 977 10.82 4.22 16.23
CA ASN A 977 9.55 4.62 15.64
C ASN A 977 9.70 6.02 15.06
N SER A 978 9.41 6.18 13.77
CA SER A 978 9.56 7.48 13.12
C SER A 978 8.75 8.57 13.85
N LEU A 979 9.33 9.76 13.94
CA LEU A 979 8.69 10.96 14.48
C LEU A 979 7.87 11.70 13.42
N VAL A 980 7.99 11.34 12.14
CA VAL A 980 7.23 11.98 11.05
C VAL A 980 5.70 11.88 11.25
N PRO A 981 5.13 10.75 11.71
CA PRO A 981 3.73 10.70 12.10
C PRO A 981 3.35 11.71 13.19
N ILE A 982 4.23 11.98 14.17
CA ILE A 982 4.01 12.99 15.22
C ILE A 982 4.05 14.39 14.59
N PHE A 983 5.06 14.67 13.76
CA PHE A 983 5.19 15.95 13.03
C PHE A 983 3.94 16.30 12.22
N ASN A 984 3.17 15.28 11.81
CA ASN A 984 1.94 15.39 11.02
C ASN A 984 0.63 15.19 11.81
N ASN A 985 0.68 15.01 13.14
CA ASN A 985 -0.49 14.71 13.98
C ASN A 985 -1.25 13.40 13.63
N THR A 986 -0.54 12.39 13.16
CA THR A 986 -1.10 11.10 12.70
C THR A 986 -0.53 9.90 13.45
N ASP A 987 0.25 10.17 14.50
CA ASP A 987 0.93 9.16 15.27
C ASP A 987 -0.06 8.29 16.08
N THR A 988 0.19 6.98 16.06
CA THR A 988 -0.61 5.97 16.78
C THR A 988 0.27 4.94 17.49
N ALA A 989 1.59 5.12 17.47
CA ALA A 989 2.51 4.16 18.05
C ALA A 989 2.52 4.28 19.58
N GLU A 990 2.43 3.13 20.25
CA GLU A 990 2.76 3.01 21.68
C GLU A 990 4.29 2.96 21.82
N ARG A 991 4.85 3.78 22.72
CA ARG A 991 6.29 3.88 22.89
C ARG A 991 6.77 3.44 24.27
N LEU A 992 7.99 2.93 24.26
CA LEU A 992 8.75 2.47 25.41
C LEU A 992 10.15 3.08 25.31
N ILE A 993 10.54 3.82 26.33
CA ILE A 993 11.91 4.31 26.50
C ILE A 993 12.74 3.22 27.17
N ILE A 994 13.86 2.87 26.56
CA ILE A 994 14.85 1.94 27.12
C ILE A 994 16.19 2.66 27.20
N ALA A 995 16.65 2.99 28.40
CA ALA A 995 17.98 3.57 28.58
C ALA A 995 18.87 2.63 29.40
N GLU A 996 20.08 2.34 28.94
CA GLU A 996 20.97 1.38 29.63
C GLU A 996 22.42 1.83 29.71
N LYS A 997 23.13 1.23 30.66
CA LYS A 997 24.58 1.31 30.77
C LYS A 997 25.10 0.11 31.56
N TRP A 998 26.28 -0.38 31.22
CA TRP A 998 26.97 -1.46 31.95
C TRP A 998 28.49 -1.31 31.87
N GLY A 999 29.19 -2.07 32.72
CA GLY A 999 30.65 -2.11 32.78
C GLY A 999 31.31 -0.88 33.43
N LEU A 1000 30.56 -0.05 34.16
CA LEU A 1000 31.03 1.17 34.81
C LEU A 1000 30.98 1.10 36.34
N ASN A 1001 29.85 0.73 36.95
CA ASN A 1001 29.70 0.64 38.41
C ASN A 1001 28.39 -0.03 38.87
N ALA A 1002 28.20 -0.19 40.18
CA ALA A 1002 27.01 -0.79 40.80
C ALA A 1002 25.67 -0.05 40.57
N ARG A 1003 25.63 1.02 39.77
CA ARG A 1003 24.40 1.70 39.31
C ARG A 1003 24.11 1.45 37.84
N ASP A 1004 24.73 0.43 37.28
CA ASP A 1004 24.48 -0.05 35.93
C ASP A 1004 23.17 -0.83 35.87
N GLY A 1005 22.63 -0.97 34.66
CA GLY A 1005 21.34 -1.59 34.42
C GLY A 1005 20.51 -0.83 33.39
N ARG A 1006 19.19 -0.83 33.59
CA ARG A 1006 18.20 -0.34 32.62
C ARG A 1006 17.15 0.56 33.26
N ALA A 1007 16.74 1.61 32.56
CA ALA A 1007 15.57 2.42 32.87
C ALA A 1007 14.48 2.19 31.83
N LEU A 1008 13.23 2.04 32.30
CA LEU A 1008 12.04 1.80 31.48
C LEU A 1008 10.95 2.82 31.80
N ILE A 1009 10.41 3.45 30.76
CA ILE A 1009 9.28 4.39 30.81
C ILE A 1009 8.35 4.06 29.65
N SER A 1010 7.05 3.87 29.91
CA SER A 1010 6.07 3.45 28.90
C SER A 1010 4.91 4.45 28.84
N ASP A 1011 4.29 4.59 27.66
CA ASP A 1011 3.10 5.40 27.45
C ASP A 1011 1.90 4.93 28.29
N ASP A 1012 1.80 3.64 28.60
CA ASP A 1012 0.74 3.07 29.44
C ASP A 1012 0.84 3.54 30.90
N TRP A 1013 2.06 3.84 31.34
CA TRP A 1013 2.36 4.19 32.72
C TRP A 1013 3.26 5.44 32.78
N PRO A 1014 2.81 6.59 32.24
CA PRO A 1014 3.68 7.71 31.94
C PRO A 1014 4.20 8.44 33.19
N GLN A 1015 3.52 8.26 34.34
CA GLN A 1015 3.91 8.81 35.64
C GLN A 1015 4.94 7.94 36.36
N TYR A 1016 5.25 6.76 35.82
CA TYR A 1016 5.97 5.71 36.50
C TYR A 1016 7.22 5.34 35.73
N LYS A 1017 8.31 5.15 36.47
CA LYS A 1017 9.58 4.72 35.93
C LYS A 1017 10.12 3.54 36.71
N LEU A 1018 10.61 2.54 36.00
CA LEU A 1018 11.33 1.41 36.59
C LEU A 1018 12.81 1.55 36.27
N VAL A 1019 13.66 1.37 37.29
CA VAL A 1019 15.10 1.17 37.13
C VAL A 1019 15.43 -0.24 37.58
N SER A 1020 15.93 -1.05 36.67
CA SER A 1020 16.50 -2.36 36.93
C SER A 1020 18.00 -2.19 37.16
N LEU A 1021 18.49 -2.61 38.34
CA LEU A 1021 19.92 -2.63 38.66
C LEU A 1021 20.44 -4.05 38.45
N GLN A 1022 21.23 -4.23 37.39
CA GLN A 1022 21.89 -5.47 37.00
C GLN A 1022 22.95 -5.19 35.95
N ASP A 1023 23.90 -6.11 35.78
CA ASP A 1023 24.65 -6.22 34.54
C ASP A 1023 23.75 -6.89 33.48
N VAL A 1024 23.19 -6.08 32.58
CA VAL A 1024 22.31 -6.56 31.49
C VAL A 1024 23.01 -7.51 30.51
N THR A 1025 24.34 -7.66 30.60
CA THR A 1025 25.12 -8.61 29.79
C THR A 1025 25.40 -9.92 30.50
N ASP A 1026 25.18 -10.01 31.82
CA ASP A 1026 25.37 -11.24 32.60
C ASP A 1026 24.01 -11.88 32.92
N PRO A 1027 23.61 -12.97 32.25
CA PRO A 1027 22.34 -13.64 32.51
C PRO A 1027 22.25 -14.23 33.93
N ALA A 1028 23.36 -14.34 34.66
CA ALA A 1028 23.38 -14.78 36.05
C ALA A 1028 23.16 -13.64 37.06
N ASP A 1029 23.25 -12.37 36.65
CA ASP A 1029 22.97 -11.24 37.52
C ASP A 1029 21.47 -10.93 37.56
N ALA A 1030 20.86 -11.12 38.73
CA ALA A 1030 19.43 -10.96 38.89
C ALA A 1030 19.06 -9.49 39.17
N ALA A 1031 18.18 -8.93 38.33
CA ALA A 1031 17.59 -7.60 38.50
C ALA A 1031 17.19 -7.30 39.94
N THR A 1032 17.69 -6.19 40.47
CA THR A 1032 17.07 -5.51 41.61
C THR A 1032 16.30 -4.28 41.13
N TYR A 1033 14.99 -4.27 41.37
CA TYR A 1033 14.11 -3.24 40.83
C TYR A 1033 13.89 -2.05 41.77
N GLN A 1034 13.90 -0.85 41.21
CA GLN A 1034 13.52 0.40 41.88
C GLN A 1034 12.46 1.11 41.05
N MET A 1035 11.40 1.60 41.72
CA MET A 1035 10.28 2.25 41.07
C MET A 1035 10.21 3.71 41.50
N TYR A 1036 9.91 4.60 40.57
CA TYR A 1036 9.83 6.04 40.82
C TYR A 1036 8.53 6.64 40.28
N LEU A 1037 8.06 7.68 40.96
CA LEU A 1037 7.01 8.57 40.48
C LEU A 1037 7.64 9.80 39.82
N ILE A 1038 7.27 10.08 38.58
CA ILE A 1038 7.69 11.27 37.82
C ILE A 1038 6.72 12.42 38.12
N GLY A 1039 7.27 13.57 38.52
CA GLY A 1039 6.48 14.77 38.83
C GLY A 1039 6.28 15.69 37.64
N GLU A 1040 5.55 16.80 37.85
CA GLU A 1040 5.23 17.80 36.82
C GLU A 1040 6.48 18.44 36.17
N ALA A 1041 7.62 18.44 36.87
CA ALA A 1041 8.88 18.95 36.33
C ALA A 1041 9.64 17.93 35.44
N GLY A 1042 9.02 16.78 35.13
CA GLY A 1042 9.63 15.74 34.28
C GLY A 1042 10.79 14.99 34.95
N VAL A 1043 10.86 14.97 36.28
CA VAL A 1043 11.90 14.29 37.06
C VAL A 1043 11.31 13.45 38.19
N GLU A 1044 12.07 12.49 38.73
CA GLU A 1044 11.64 11.68 39.87
C GLU A 1044 11.39 12.55 41.12
N ILE A 1045 10.17 12.46 41.69
CA ILE A 1045 9.80 13.17 42.93
C ILE A 1045 9.76 12.26 44.16
N ALA A 1046 9.60 10.95 43.96
CA ALA A 1046 9.60 9.97 45.03
C ALA A 1046 10.04 8.59 44.52
N ALA A 1047 10.84 7.89 45.34
CA ALA A 1047 11.00 6.45 45.21
C ALA A 1047 9.79 5.74 45.82
N LEU A 1048 9.25 4.76 45.11
CA LEU A 1048 8.09 3.97 45.52
C LEU A 1048 8.54 2.63 46.11
N THR A 1049 7.66 2.03 46.93
CA THR A 1049 7.90 0.72 47.52
C THR A 1049 8.02 -0.35 46.43
N THR A 1050 9.08 -1.16 46.50
CA THR A 1050 9.42 -2.21 45.54
C THR A 1050 9.86 -3.50 46.25
N PRO A 1051 9.23 -4.66 45.98
CA PRO A 1051 7.99 -4.81 45.21
C PRO A 1051 6.79 -4.13 45.92
N PRO A 1052 5.75 -3.69 45.18
CA PRO A 1052 4.55 -3.09 45.75
C PRO A 1052 3.75 -4.09 46.59
N ALA A 1053 2.97 -3.58 47.54
CA ALA A 1053 2.00 -4.40 48.26
C ALA A 1053 0.83 -4.80 47.33
N GLU A 1054 0.21 -5.94 47.59
CA GLU A 1054 -0.96 -6.39 46.83
C GLU A 1054 -2.11 -5.36 46.96
N GLY A 1055 -2.59 -4.85 45.81
CA GLY A 1055 -3.62 -3.81 45.75
C GLY A 1055 -3.12 -2.36 45.77
N ASP A 1056 -1.80 -2.11 45.77
CA ASP A 1056 -1.23 -0.77 45.64
C ASP A 1056 -1.55 -0.14 44.28
N LEU A 1057 -1.68 1.20 44.23
CA LEU A 1057 -2.06 1.94 43.03
C LEU A 1057 -1.02 1.82 41.90
N HIS A 1058 0.26 1.59 42.22
CA HIS A 1058 1.34 1.40 41.25
C HIS A 1058 1.71 -0.07 41.01
N ALA A 1059 0.95 -1.02 41.57
CA ALA A 1059 1.26 -2.44 41.45
C ALA A 1059 1.22 -2.93 39.99
N ALA A 1060 0.24 -2.45 39.20
CA ALA A 1060 0.11 -2.82 37.79
C ALA A 1060 1.27 -2.29 36.94
N ALA A 1061 1.68 -1.03 37.14
CA ALA A 1061 2.83 -0.43 36.47
C ALA A 1061 4.12 -1.21 36.75
N TYR A 1062 4.36 -1.55 38.03
CA TYR A 1062 5.52 -2.35 38.42
C TYR A 1062 5.54 -3.71 37.72
N GLN A 1063 4.43 -4.45 37.73
CA GLN A 1063 4.36 -5.77 37.09
C GLN A 1063 4.56 -5.68 35.57
N ALA A 1064 3.97 -4.69 34.91
CA ALA A 1064 4.13 -4.49 33.47
C ALA A 1064 5.58 -4.14 33.10
N LEU A 1065 6.19 -3.16 33.77
CA LEU A 1065 7.57 -2.76 33.46
C LEU A 1065 8.59 -3.85 33.83
N VAL A 1066 8.36 -4.62 34.90
CA VAL A 1066 9.22 -5.79 35.23
C VAL A 1066 9.08 -6.88 34.17
N ALA A 1067 7.87 -7.14 33.67
CA ALA A 1067 7.68 -8.10 32.59
C ALA A 1067 8.40 -7.66 31.30
N ILE A 1068 8.40 -6.37 31.00
CA ILE A 1068 9.17 -5.79 29.89
C ILE A 1068 10.68 -5.99 30.12
N ASP A 1069 11.21 -5.67 31.30
CA ASP A 1069 12.64 -5.87 31.61
C ASP A 1069 13.07 -7.34 31.43
N LEU A 1070 12.24 -8.27 31.92
CA LEU A 1070 12.48 -9.71 31.78
C LEU A 1070 12.41 -10.18 30.33
N ALA A 1071 11.55 -9.59 29.50
CA ALA A 1071 11.47 -9.91 28.07
C ALA A 1071 12.69 -9.40 27.28
N LEU A 1072 13.34 -8.35 27.79
CA LEU A 1072 14.58 -7.77 27.26
C LEU A 1072 15.85 -8.44 27.82
N ALA A 1073 15.71 -9.54 28.57
CA ALA A 1073 16.87 -10.30 29.04
C ALA A 1073 17.62 -10.92 27.84
N PRO A 1074 18.96 -10.94 27.85
CA PRO A 1074 19.71 -11.60 26.80
C PRO A 1074 19.29 -13.08 26.71
N ALA A 1075 19.07 -13.58 25.49
CA ALA A 1075 18.86 -15.00 25.28
C ALA A 1075 20.05 -15.78 25.85
N GLU A 1076 19.83 -16.93 26.50
CA GLU A 1076 20.94 -17.77 26.97
C GLU A 1076 21.88 -18.07 25.79
N ALA A 1077 23.10 -17.53 25.85
CA ALA A 1077 24.10 -17.76 24.83
C ALA A 1077 24.44 -19.24 24.81
N SER A 1078 24.07 -19.93 23.74
CA SER A 1078 24.44 -21.32 23.51
C SER A 1078 25.88 -21.35 23.00
N THR A 1079 26.86 -21.06 23.85
CA THR A 1079 28.26 -21.20 23.46
C THR A 1079 28.68 -22.66 23.51
N VAL A 1080 29.47 -23.09 22.52
CA VAL A 1080 30.11 -24.40 22.52
C VAL A 1080 31.62 -24.21 22.54
N THR A 1081 32.28 -24.84 23.50
CA THR A 1081 33.74 -24.90 23.55
C THR A 1081 34.22 -25.93 22.53
N LEU A 1082 35.03 -25.47 21.57
CA LEU A 1082 35.59 -26.26 20.50
C LEU A 1082 37.08 -26.48 20.74
N GLN A 1083 37.50 -27.73 20.65
CA GLN A 1083 38.91 -28.07 20.52
C GLN A 1083 39.24 -28.30 19.05
N ILE A 1084 40.27 -27.60 18.57
CA ILE A 1084 40.62 -27.50 17.17
C ILE A 1084 42.02 -28.09 16.98
N ASP A 1085 42.10 -29.28 16.39
CA ASP A 1085 43.36 -29.91 16.03
C ASP A 1085 43.95 -29.27 14.76
N LEU A 1086 45.17 -28.78 14.89
CA LEU A 1086 45.94 -28.14 13.85
C LEU A 1086 46.81 -29.18 13.10
N PRO A 1087 46.83 -29.13 11.76
CA PRO A 1087 47.71 -30.00 10.98
C PRO A 1087 49.18 -29.57 11.11
N PRO A 1088 50.13 -30.50 10.90
CA PRO A 1088 51.59 -30.22 10.98
C PRO A 1088 52.10 -29.16 9.99
N THR A 1089 51.34 -28.88 8.92
CA THR A 1089 51.65 -27.90 7.88
C THR A 1089 50.41 -27.10 7.49
N GLY A 1090 50.53 -25.77 7.36
CA GLY A 1090 49.51 -24.84 6.87
C GLY A 1090 49.97 -24.05 5.65
N ILE A 1091 49.18 -23.06 5.23
CA ILE A 1091 49.47 -22.19 4.06
C ILE A 1091 49.68 -20.75 4.54
N SER A 1092 50.77 -20.11 4.14
CA SER A 1092 50.96 -18.68 4.38
C SER A 1092 50.21 -17.81 3.38
N THR A 1093 49.96 -16.55 3.70
CA THR A 1093 49.21 -15.60 2.84
C THR A 1093 49.83 -15.36 1.45
N ASN A 1094 51.05 -15.81 1.20
CA ASN A 1094 51.72 -15.81 -0.11
C ASN A 1094 51.68 -17.19 -0.82
N GLY A 1095 50.82 -18.11 -0.38
CA GLY A 1095 50.55 -19.40 -1.04
C GLY A 1095 51.59 -20.50 -0.82
N GLN A 1096 52.56 -20.31 0.07
CA GLN A 1096 53.59 -21.33 0.35
C GLN A 1096 53.21 -22.20 1.56
N SER A 1097 53.53 -23.50 1.48
CA SER A 1097 53.38 -24.41 2.62
C SER A 1097 54.37 -24.04 3.73
N ALA A 1098 53.86 -23.94 4.96
CA ALA A 1098 54.65 -23.60 6.13
C ALA A 1098 54.36 -24.59 7.27
N ASN A 1099 55.40 -25.03 7.98
CA ASN A 1099 55.23 -25.86 9.17
C ASN A 1099 54.58 -25.05 10.31
N LEU A 1100 53.89 -25.76 11.22
CA LEU A 1100 53.45 -25.17 12.48
C LEU A 1100 54.62 -24.45 13.17
N PRO A 1101 54.45 -23.19 13.62
CA PRO A 1101 55.47 -22.49 14.38
C PRO A 1101 55.79 -23.22 15.70
N ALA A 1102 56.99 -22.99 16.24
CA ALA A 1102 57.43 -23.63 17.48
C ALA A 1102 56.53 -23.26 18.67
N LEU A 1103 56.18 -24.28 19.46
CA LEU A 1103 55.39 -24.25 20.72
C LEU A 1103 55.66 -23.07 21.64
N VAL A 1104 56.95 -22.73 21.75
CA VAL A 1104 57.49 -21.74 22.66
C VAL A 1104 58.50 -20.94 21.88
N ASN A 1105 58.49 -19.62 22.05
CA ASN A 1105 59.54 -18.78 21.53
C ASN A 1105 60.87 -19.23 22.15
N ALA A 1106 61.73 -19.84 21.33
CA ALA A 1106 62.99 -20.43 21.75
C ALA A 1106 63.97 -19.42 22.39
N MET A 1107 63.73 -18.11 22.25
CA MET A 1107 64.57 -17.06 22.85
C MET A 1107 64.11 -16.63 24.25
N ASN A 1108 62.83 -16.76 24.60
CA ASN A 1108 62.32 -16.22 25.87
C ASN A 1108 61.35 -17.11 26.64
N GLY A 1109 60.99 -18.29 26.11
CA GLY A 1109 60.12 -19.22 26.84
C GLY A 1109 58.63 -18.90 26.77
N ASN A 1110 58.21 -17.87 26.01
CA ASN A 1110 56.80 -17.49 25.92
C ASN A 1110 56.03 -18.34 24.89
N VAL A 1111 54.78 -18.68 25.21
CA VAL A 1111 53.87 -19.44 24.33
C VAL A 1111 53.43 -18.59 23.14
N VAL A 1112 53.32 -19.21 21.96
CA VAL A 1112 52.88 -18.57 20.72
C VAL A 1112 51.35 -18.61 20.60
N ARG A 1113 50.71 -17.44 20.65
CA ARG A 1113 49.25 -17.27 20.62
C ARG A 1113 48.72 -17.13 19.18
N PRO A 1114 47.56 -17.71 18.84
CA PRO A 1114 46.87 -17.38 17.59
C PRO A 1114 46.43 -15.91 17.62
N ILE A 1115 46.23 -15.32 16.45
CA ILE A 1115 45.75 -13.94 16.31
C ILE A 1115 44.30 -13.87 15.81
N ALA A 1116 43.76 -14.97 15.27
CA ALA A 1116 42.37 -15.11 14.89
C ALA A 1116 41.99 -16.59 14.77
N ILE A 1117 40.74 -16.91 15.05
CA ILE A 1117 40.09 -18.20 14.82
C ILE A 1117 38.76 -17.93 14.13
N THR A 1118 38.43 -18.69 13.08
CA THR A 1118 37.11 -18.62 12.45
C THR A 1118 36.51 -20.01 12.24
N VAL A 1119 35.18 -20.08 12.28
CA VAL A 1119 34.37 -21.28 12.02
C VAL A 1119 33.35 -20.93 10.94
N GLY A 1120 33.44 -21.54 9.77
CA GLY A 1120 32.54 -21.21 8.65
C GLY A 1120 32.68 -19.78 8.09
N GLY A 1121 33.70 -19.04 8.50
CA GLY A 1121 33.88 -17.61 8.19
C GLY A 1121 33.59 -16.69 9.39
N GLU A 1122 32.85 -17.18 10.39
CA GLU A 1122 32.51 -16.42 11.59
C GLU A 1122 33.62 -16.43 12.62
N SER A 1123 33.81 -15.31 13.32
CA SER A 1123 34.86 -15.20 14.33
C SER A 1123 34.55 -16.04 15.56
N ALA A 1124 35.50 -16.86 15.99
CA ALA A 1124 35.47 -17.52 17.28
C ALA A 1124 36.44 -16.82 18.23
N SER A 1125 36.03 -16.65 19.49
CA SER A 1125 36.98 -16.22 20.53
C SER A 1125 37.81 -17.43 20.92
N TRP A 1126 39.07 -17.19 21.24
CA TRP A 1126 39.89 -18.23 21.85
C TRP A 1126 39.80 -18.07 23.36
N ASP A 1127 39.62 -19.18 24.09
CA ASP A 1127 39.44 -19.13 25.55
C ASP A 1127 40.72 -18.58 26.20
N ASN A 1128 40.59 -17.41 26.83
CA ASN A 1128 41.68 -16.71 27.51
C ASN A 1128 41.77 -17.04 29.01
N GLY A 1129 40.94 -17.97 29.49
CA GLY A 1129 40.84 -18.38 30.88
C GLY A 1129 42.12 -19.02 31.43
N ASN A 1130 42.34 -18.82 32.73
CA ASN A 1130 43.33 -19.55 33.51
C ASN A 1130 42.86 -21.00 33.71
N ILE A 1131 43.43 -21.96 32.99
CA ILE A 1131 43.12 -23.37 33.22
C ILE A 1131 43.86 -23.82 34.49
N THR A 1132 43.10 -24.34 35.48
CA THR A 1132 43.66 -24.83 36.75
C THR A 1132 43.42 -26.33 36.88
N ARG A 1133 44.50 -27.11 36.82
CA ARG A 1133 44.47 -28.58 36.96
C ARG A 1133 45.46 -29.00 38.05
N ASN A 1134 45.03 -29.84 38.99
CA ASN A 1134 45.83 -30.30 40.14
C ASN A 1134 46.48 -29.16 40.97
N GLY A 1135 45.84 -27.99 41.02
CA GLY A 1135 46.33 -26.84 41.78
C GLY A 1135 47.45 -26.03 41.13
N ALA A 1136 47.79 -26.32 39.87
CA ALA A 1136 48.66 -25.48 39.05
C ALA A 1136 47.81 -24.69 38.04
N THR A 1137 47.92 -23.37 38.08
CA THR A 1137 47.24 -22.46 37.15
C THR A 1137 48.24 -21.99 36.10
N THR A 1138 47.90 -22.17 34.82
CA THR A 1138 48.68 -21.64 33.70
C THR A 1138 47.80 -20.82 32.76
N SER A 1139 48.34 -19.75 32.17
CA SER A 1139 47.65 -19.00 31.11
C SER A 1139 47.62 -19.84 29.83
N ALA A 1140 46.48 -20.34 29.39
CA ALA A 1140 46.42 -21.25 28.26
C ALA A 1140 46.64 -20.55 26.90
N ALA A 1141 47.39 -21.22 26.03
CA ALA A 1141 47.43 -21.03 24.58
C ALA A 1141 47.95 -22.34 23.98
N ARG A 1142 47.26 -22.86 22.95
CA ARG A 1142 47.33 -24.24 22.43
C ARG A 1142 47.25 -25.32 23.52
N VAL A 1143 46.14 -26.07 23.59
CA VAL A 1143 45.87 -27.04 24.68
C VAL A 1143 45.19 -28.31 24.17
N ASP A 1144 45.47 -29.46 24.80
CA ASP A 1144 44.92 -30.79 24.47
C ASP A 1144 43.50 -31.02 25.03
N GLU A 1145 43.02 -32.27 24.91
CA GLU A 1145 41.68 -32.71 25.34
C GLU A 1145 41.45 -32.54 26.85
N GLU A 1146 42.52 -32.38 27.61
CA GLU A 1146 42.47 -32.17 29.05
C GLU A 1146 42.75 -30.72 29.47
N GLY A 1147 42.93 -29.80 28.50
CA GLY A 1147 43.27 -28.40 28.74
C GLY A 1147 44.74 -28.17 29.11
N ASP A 1148 45.61 -29.17 28.93
CA ASP A 1148 47.05 -29.03 29.18
C ASP A 1148 47.76 -28.49 27.93
N PRO A 1149 48.88 -27.75 28.04
CA PRO A 1149 49.56 -27.16 26.88
C PRO A 1149 49.96 -28.18 25.81
N ASP A 1150 49.44 -28.03 24.58
CA ASP A 1150 49.62 -28.95 23.45
C ASP A 1150 50.23 -28.23 22.22
N PRO A 1151 51.17 -28.86 21.47
CA PRO A 1151 51.75 -28.27 20.25
C PRO A 1151 50.80 -28.05 19.08
N THR A 1152 49.71 -28.79 19.06
CA THR A 1152 48.92 -29.13 17.88
C THR A 1152 47.45 -28.82 18.04
N SER A 1153 46.90 -28.52 19.20
CA SER A 1153 45.47 -28.18 19.34
C SER A 1153 45.25 -26.79 19.94
N VAL A 1154 44.09 -26.17 19.69
CA VAL A 1154 43.66 -24.87 20.24
C VAL A 1154 42.23 -24.99 20.76
N VAL A 1155 41.93 -24.37 21.90
CA VAL A 1155 40.56 -24.25 22.39
C VAL A 1155 39.98 -22.89 22.03
N ALA A 1156 38.75 -22.90 21.52
CA ALA A 1156 37.97 -21.73 21.15
C ALA A 1156 36.55 -21.83 21.73
N GLU A 1157 35.96 -20.69 22.05
CA GLU A 1157 34.53 -20.59 22.33
C GLU A 1157 33.84 -20.04 21.08
N PHE A 1158 32.75 -20.71 20.69
CA PHE A 1158 31.96 -20.32 19.54
C PHE A 1158 30.52 -20.06 19.96
N ASP A 1159 30.00 -18.90 19.60
CA ASP A 1159 28.62 -18.52 19.84
C ASP A 1159 27.72 -19.11 18.75
N VAL A 1160 26.98 -20.17 19.09
CA VAL A 1160 26.11 -20.85 18.13
C VAL A 1160 24.92 -19.98 17.77
N ALA A 1161 24.37 -19.23 18.73
CA ALA A 1161 23.12 -18.48 18.56
C ALA A 1161 23.29 -17.30 17.60
N ASN A 1162 24.45 -16.63 17.63
CA ASN A 1162 24.70 -15.42 16.85
C ASN A 1162 25.50 -15.64 15.57
N SER A 1163 25.87 -16.88 15.26
CA SER A 1163 26.72 -17.20 14.10
C SER A 1163 26.02 -17.13 12.74
N GLY A 1164 24.69 -17.20 12.70
CA GLY A 1164 23.95 -17.34 11.43
C GLY A 1164 24.23 -18.64 10.66
N LEU A 1165 25.02 -19.57 11.23
CA LEU A 1165 25.36 -20.86 10.62
C LEU A 1165 24.26 -21.90 10.86
N VAL A 1166 24.07 -22.82 9.90
CA VAL A 1166 22.93 -23.74 9.86
C VAL A 1166 23.20 -25.01 10.67
N SER A 1167 22.31 -25.35 11.61
CA SER A 1167 22.36 -26.58 12.40
C SER A 1167 22.45 -27.84 11.52
N GLY A 1168 23.32 -28.78 11.90
CA GLY A 1168 23.60 -30.02 11.18
C GLY A 1168 24.54 -29.88 9.98
N GLN A 1169 24.94 -28.67 9.59
CA GLN A 1169 25.90 -28.44 8.49
C GLN A 1169 27.34 -28.42 9.00
N SER A 1170 28.27 -28.94 8.18
CA SER A 1170 29.71 -28.98 8.46
C SER A 1170 30.44 -27.76 7.89
N TYR A 1171 31.25 -27.10 8.71
CA TYR A 1171 32.00 -25.91 8.35
C TYR A 1171 33.52 -26.09 8.57
N PRO A 1172 34.36 -25.46 7.74
CA PRO A 1172 35.80 -25.43 7.97
C PRO A 1172 36.13 -24.57 9.19
N VAL A 1173 37.20 -24.95 9.90
CA VAL A 1173 37.75 -24.17 11.02
C VAL A 1173 39.16 -23.72 10.64
N GLU A 1174 39.41 -22.42 10.76
CA GLU A 1174 40.70 -21.81 10.40
C GLU A 1174 41.34 -21.11 11.59
N VAL A 1175 42.63 -21.35 11.79
CA VAL A 1175 43.42 -20.73 12.87
C VAL A 1175 44.61 -20.00 12.28
N SER A 1176 44.74 -18.72 12.62
CA SER A 1176 45.78 -17.82 12.10
C SER A 1176 46.86 -17.50 13.12
N PHE A 1177 48.13 -17.62 12.73
CA PHE A 1177 49.30 -17.24 13.54
C PHE A 1177 50.16 -16.18 12.83
N ARG A 1178 50.91 -15.40 13.61
CA ARG A 1178 51.92 -14.47 13.06
C ARG A 1178 53.07 -15.23 12.39
N GLY A 1179 53.41 -14.86 11.17
CA GLY A 1179 54.58 -15.35 10.43
C GLY A 1179 55.74 -14.34 10.40
N GLY A 1180 56.90 -14.79 9.92
CA GLY A 1180 58.08 -13.93 9.76
C GLY A 1180 57.90 -12.89 8.64
N GLY A 1181 58.39 -11.67 8.84
CA GLY A 1181 58.33 -10.59 7.84
C GLY A 1181 56.98 -9.88 7.71
N GLY A 1182 56.05 -10.07 8.65
CA GLY A 1182 54.74 -9.39 8.66
C GLY A 1182 53.60 -10.16 7.97
N ALA A 1183 53.88 -11.34 7.39
CA ALA A 1183 52.86 -12.20 6.80
C ALA A 1183 52.17 -13.09 7.85
N SER A 1184 50.87 -13.39 7.69
CA SER A 1184 50.14 -14.37 8.52
C SER A 1184 50.24 -15.79 7.94
N ARG A 1185 50.13 -16.80 8.82
CA ARG A 1185 50.08 -18.21 8.45
C ARG A 1185 48.74 -18.80 8.89
N ILE A 1186 48.01 -19.40 7.95
CA ILE A 1186 46.68 -19.97 8.18
C ILE A 1186 46.79 -21.49 8.23
N PHE A 1187 46.19 -22.08 9.25
CA PHE A 1187 46.11 -23.52 9.44
C PHE A 1187 44.63 -23.89 9.50
N THR A 1188 44.18 -24.68 8.51
CA THR A 1188 42.81 -25.21 8.48
C THR A 1188 42.78 -26.55 9.20
N ALA A 1189 41.88 -26.72 10.16
CA ALA A 1189 41.76 -27.96 10.93
C ALA A 1189 41.30 -29.12 10.03
N THR A 1190 41.70 -30.35 10.38
CA THR A 1190 41.33 -31.57 9.63
C THR A 1190 39.91 -32.06 9.90
N SER A 1191 39.30 -31.64 11.01
CA SER A 1191 37.91 -31.94 11.39
C SER A 1191 37.01 -30.75 11.05
N GLN A 1192 35.96 -30.99 10.25
CA GLN A 1192 34.91 -30.01 10.02
C GLN A 1192 34.03 -29.93 11.28
N PHE A 1193 33.71 -28.72 11.74
CA PHE A 1193 32.77 -28.54 12.84
C PHE A 1193 31.34 -28.67 12.32
N VAL A 1194 30.55 -29.57 12.90
CA VAL A 1194 29.12 -29.69 12.61
C VAL A 1194 28.39 -28.78 13.57
N MET A 1195 27.61 -27.84 13.04
CA MET A 1195 26.78 -26.96 13.87
C MET A 1195 25.79 -27.81 14.70
N PRO A 1196 25.76 -27.65 16.03
CA PRO A 1196 24.90 -28.41 16.93
C PRO A 1196 23.41 -28.30 16.61
#